data_AF-A0AA91TLS2-F1
#
_entry.id   AF-A0AA91TLS2-F1
#
_cell.length_a   1.000
_cell.length_b   1.000
_cell.length_c   1.000
_cell.angle_alpha   90.00
_cell.angle_beta   90.00
_cell.angle_gamma   90.00
#
_symmetry.space_group_name_H-M   'P 1'
#
loop_
_entity.id
_entity.type
_entity.pdbx_description
1 polymer ?
#
loop_
_entity_poly.entity_id
_entity_poly.type
_entity_poly.pdbx_seq_one_letter_code
_entity_poly.pdbx_strand_id
1 'polypeptide(L)'
;MWFIVQTDVSGENKSIEFLKEHYPEVISDYYFPLGRKTIPAEDGSEKVRFVPILSGLFFIRIENKKALERILSHNGYFRYQGYDFDIKTGETVERTFFAKARLLCADRENYSLDEIIDLARIPNADMERFIYYNEQIAENIQGLSIVDKRYDDLILENDTIRILNGPLKGWVGVVKQIKKNGKKDRHLLVRFGNNRCLNISNIRQYDIRVEHEATRGAKSEAVGVWRAIDQLIGYLQFRYPAENAAATLRRLFEDYQKKLTCHRGSHQTDKAYSIKKSTLEAAQKKEVLDHIDEAMHPNFRILAGYFKTDNATIREGLKELIPDVLLRPFLTPSTDIPIPQDQEYTVFQHNGIVELVIRCHLQEYFRGKNYEADKYNPVFDEDYEYDAHIALLPTDEGKVKAITSWGAFYDRYAMLDEEDHRKFLLDLETKKYPRLLRLLTQGRYRFEKVHQIGGFSLDMDIPYTEDIQEMARQAVGQLQASGDEPGFLSQTTAAAVEMWQGARLLMWRQLLQRYVLLHKVPVADLPSVIVSDTGLEEKFRLQEGKLQIGEVAQALLERQQQITAYLEKGQLQQAAIRFLAMTKVISVHFAKDELYNYITDDFNPNDTCTSLFDTIVQKTGKHRNVVNYLYKGMVELQQEDAWTYFKYPSFLKKAKDVYNKIRTH
;
A
#
# COMPACT_ATOMS: atom_id res chain seq x y z
N MET A 1 -7.86 24.07 -15.66
CA MET A 1 -7.54 22.66 -15.94
C MET A 1 -6.26 22.62 -16.75
N TRP A 2 -5.37 21.66 -16.50
CA TRP A 2 -4.13 21.51 -17.25
C TRP A 2 -4.24 20.38 -18.28
N PHE A 3 -3.57 20.55 -19.42
CA PHE A 3 -3.53 19.57 -20.50
C PHE A 3 -2.11 19.44 -21.06
N ILE A 4 -1.78 18.25 -21.55
CA ILE A 4 -0.52 17.98 -22.23
C ILE A 4 -0.71 18.17 -23.74
N VAL A 5 0.13 18.98 -24.36
CA VAL A 5 0.16 19.19 -25.80
C VAL A 5 1.38 18.49 -26.40
N GLN A 6 1.14 17.68 -27.42
CA GLN A 6 2.14 16.98 -28.21
C GLN A 6 2.41 17.70 -29.53
N THR A 7 3.69 17.84 -29.86
CA THR A 7 4.20 18.46 -31.09
C THR A 7 5.25 17.57 -31.76
N ASP A 8 5.73 18.00 -32.94
CA ASP A 8 7.01 17.53 -33.46
C ASP A 8 8.14 17.88 -32.48
N VAL A 9 9.15 17.02 -32.36
CA VAL A 9 10.33 17.26 -31.51
C VAL A 9 11.06 18.51 -31.98
N SER A 10 11.40 19.42 -31.06
CA SER A 10 11.97 20.76 -31.35
C SER A 10 11.00 21.76 -32.00
N GLY A 11 9.72 21.41 -32.12
CA GLY A 11 8.65 22.29 -32.62
C GLY A 11 7.85 23.01 -31.52
N GLU A 12 8.21 22.81 -30.25
CA GLU A 12 7.41 23.22 -29.08
C GLU A 12 7.25 24.75 -29.02
N ASN A 13 8.34 25.51 -29.12
CA ASN A 13 8.29 26.98 -29.08
C ASN A 13 7.44 27.57 -30.21
N LYS A 14 7.60 27.07 -31.45
CA LYS A 14 6.79 27.50 -32.59
C LYS A 14 5.31 27.21 -32.37
N SER A 15 5.01 26.08 -31.74
CA SER A 15 3.64 25.68 -31.45
C SER A 15 3.04 26.54 -30.33
N ILE A 16 3.83 26.88 -29.30
CA ILE A 16 3.43 27.80 -28.23
C ILE A 16 3.13 29.19 -28.80
N GLU A 17 4.01 29.75 -29.64
CA GLU A 17 3.81 31.04 -30.31
C GLU A 17 2.52 31.02 -31.15
N PHE A 18 2.36 29.99 -31.98
CA PHE A 18 1.17 29.80 -32.80
C PHE A 18 -0.12 29.77 -31.96
N LEU A 19 -0.14 28.99 -30.88
CA LEU A 19 -1.33 28.89 -30.03
C LEU A 19 -1.62 30.20 -29.27
N LYS A 20 -0.60 30.96 -28.88
CA LYS A 20 -0.76 32.28 -28.23
C LYS A 20 -1.40 33.29 -29.18
N GLU A 21 -1.02 33.25 -30.46
CA GLU A 21 -1.57 34.14 -31.49
C GLU A 21 -3.03 33.78 -31.83
N HIS A 22 -3.33 32.48 -31.98
CA HIS A 22 -4.63 32.05 -32.50
C HIS A 22 -5.71 31.82 -31.43
N TYR A 23 -5.33 31.54 -30.18
CA TYR A 23 -6.30 31.22 -29.11
C TYR A 23 -6.03 31.92 -27.76
N PRO A 24 -5.73 33.24 -27.72
CA PRO A 24 -5.41 33.95 -26.47
C PRO A 24 -6.57 33.96 -25.46
N GLU A 25 -7.81 33.92 -25.93
CA GLU A 25 -9.01 33.93 -25.09
C GLU A 25 -9.40 32.55 -24.53
N VAL A 26 -8.78 31.47 -25.03
CA VAL A 26 -9.10 30.08 -24.63
C VAL A 26 -8.03 29.50 -23.73
N ILE A 27 -6.76 29.77 -24.02
CA ILE A 27 -5.61 29.25 -23.28
C ILE A 27 -5.11 30.31 -22.32
N SER A 28 -5.31 30.08 -21.03
CA SER A 28 -4.98 31.04 -19.98
C SER A 28 -3.50 31.02 -19.58
N ASP A 29 -2.80 29.90 -19.79
CA ASP A 29 -1.39 29.75 -19.38
C ASP A 29 -0.66 28.69 -20.20
N TYR A 30 0.67 28.80 -20.27
CA TYR A 30 1.56 27.89 -20.96
C TYR A 30 2.73 27.52 -20.05
N TYR A 31 2.94 26.23 -19.85
CA TYR A 31 4.09 25.74 -19.11
C TYR A 31 4.95 24.86 -20.00
N PHE A 32 6.22 25.25 -20.15
CA PHE A 32 7.20 24.52 -20.93
C PHE A 32 8.37 24.11 -20.04
N PRO A 33 8.49 22.83 -19.65
CA PRO A 33 9.51 22.40 -18.69
C PRO A 33 10.90 22.42 -19.33
N LEU A 34 11.70 23.40 -18.91
CA LEU A 34 13.10 23.56 -19.33
C LEU A 34 14.03 23.11 -18.20
N GLY A 35 15.10 22.42 -18.58
CA GLY A 35 16.16 21.94 -17.70
C GLY A 35 17.50 22.55 -18.09
N ARG A 36 18.36 22.73 -17.11
CA ARG A 36 19.70 23.28 -17.29
C ARG A 36 20.64 22.13 -17.70
N LYS A 37 21.31 22.28 -18.84
CA LYS A 37 22.32 21.32 -19.31
C LYS A 37 23.65 22.03 -19.53
N THR A 38 24.69 21.56 -18.87
CA THR A 38 26.07 21.97 -19.13
C THR A 38 26.61 21.13 -20.28
N ILE A 39 27.09 21.80 -21.32
CA ILE A 39 27.66 21.18 -22.51
C ILE A 39 29.09 21.69 -22.64
N PRO A 40 30.09 20.80 -22.81
CA PRO A 40 31.45 21.23 -23.11
C PRO A 40 31.45 21.97 -24.46
N ALA A 41 31.96 23.19 -24.46
CA ALA A 41 32.21 23.97 -25.66
C ALA A 41 33.47 23.47 -26.38
N GLU A 42 33.62 23.84 -27.65
CA GLU A 42 34.74 23.43 -28.50
C GLU A 42 36.11 23.91 -27.98
N ASP A 43 36.12 24.95 -27.15
CA ASP A 43 37.32 25.51 -26.50
C ASP A 43 37.62 24.88 -25.12
N GLY A 44 36.84 23.87 -24.69
CA GLY A 44 36.97 23.23 -23.39
C GLY A 44 36.29 23.97 -22.23
N SER A 45 35.64 25.11 -22.49
CA SER A 45 34.81 25.81 -21.49
C SER A 45 33.44 25.15 -21.33
N GLU A 46 32.78 25.33 -20.18
CA GLU A 46 31.44 24.80 -19.94
C GLU A 46 30.37 25.83 -20.35
N LYS A 47 29.52 25.49 -21.33
CA LYS A 47 28.39 26.32 -21.74
C LYS A 47 27.08 25.77 -21.22
N VAL A 48 26.35 26.59 -20.48
CA VAL A 48 25.00 26.27 -19.99
C VAL A 48 23.97 26.55 -21.07
N ARG A 49 23.10 25.58 -21.35
CA ARG A 49 21.90 25.76 -22.20
C ARG A 49 20.66 25.24 -21.49
N PHE A 50 19.53 25.90 -21.71
CA PHE A 50 18.23 25.38 -21.33
C PHE A 50 17.68 24.50 -22.45
N VAL A 51 17.30 23.28 -22.11
CA VAL A 51 16.76 22.29 -23.05
C VAL A 51 15.43 21.75 -22.53
N PRO A 52 14.50 21.34 -23.41
CA PRO A 52 13.24 20.74 -22.98
C PRO A 52 13.51 19.44 -22.22
N ILE A 53 12.94 19.32 -21.01
CA ILE A 53 13.05 18.10 -20.20
C ILE A 53 12.16 17.00 -20.80
N LEU A 54 11.01 17.40 -21.35
CA LEU A 54 10.10 16.54 -22.10
C LEU A 54 10.08 17.00 -23.56
N SER A 55 10.85 16.33 -24.41
CA SER A 55 10.90 16.66 -25.84
C SER A 55 9.58 16.34 -26.55
N GLY A 56 9.13 17.25 -27.40
CA GLY A 56 7.88 17.20 -28.14
C GLY A 56 6.62 17.46 -27.30
N LEU A 57 6.78 17.94 -26.05
CA LEU A 57 5.66 18.15 -25.13
C LEU A 57 5.76 19.52 -24.43
N PHE A 58 4.61 20.17 -24.28
CA PHE A 58 4.42 21.29 -23.35
C PHE A 58 3.01 21.22 -22.75
N PHE A 59 2.69 22.12 -21.83
CA PHE A 59 1.44 22.11 -21.10
C PHE A 59 0.69 23.41 -21.30
N ILE A 60 -0.63 23.32 -21.33
CA ILE A 60 -1.52 24.47 -21.41
C ILE A 60 -2.53 24.43 -20.28
N ARG A 61 -2.92 25.60 -19.80
CA ARG A 61 -4.02 25.77 -18.85
C ARG A 61 -5.21 26.38 -19.58
N ILE A 62 -6.37 25.80 -19.31
CA ILE A 62 -7.65 26.24 -19.88
C ILE A 62 -8.69 26.32 -18.76
N GLU A 63 -9.55 27.33 -18.82
CA GLU A 63 -10.60 27.56 -17.83
C GLU A 63 -11.91 26.87 -18.21
N ASN A 64 -12.24 26.81 -19.51
CA ASN A 64 -13.51 26.32 -20.01
C ASN A 64 -13.35 25.14 -20.99
N LYS A 65 -13.86 23.96 -20.62
CA LYS A 65 -13.82 22.74 -21.45
C LYS A 65 -14.51 22.92 -22.80
N LYS A 66 -15.68 23.56 -22.84
CA LYS A 66 -16.45 23.80 -24.07
C LYS A 66 -15.73 24.74 -25.04
N ALA A 67 -14.92 25.68 -24.52
CA ALA A 67 -14.11 26.55 -25.37
C ALA A 67 -12.98 25.75 -26.05
N LEU A 68 -12.37 24.80 -25.33
CA LEU A 68 -11.37 23.88 -25.89
C LEU A 68 -11.97 22.99 -26.97
N GLU A 69 -13.14 22.39 -26.75
CA GLU A 69 -13.83 21.54 -27.74
C GLU A 69 -14.03 22.27 -29.08
N ARG A 70 -14.30 23.58 -29.05
CA ARG A 70 -14.51 24.39 -30.25
C ARG A 70 -13.24 24.67 -31.05
N ILE A 71 -12.06 24.53 -30.47
CA ILE A 71 -10.79 24.81 -31.16
C ILE A 71 -10.04 23.52 -31.50
N LEU A 72 -10.64 22.35 -31.27
CA LEU A 72 -10.07 21.06 -31.58
C LEU A 72 -10.79 20.36 -32.74
N SER A 73 -10.03 19.56 -33.47
CA SER A 73 -10.55 18.55 -34.38
C SER A 73 -11.03 17.33 -33.61
N HIS A 74 -11.75 16.42 -34.29
CA HIS A 74 -12.18 15.14 -33.70
C HIS A 74 -11.02 14.35 -33.07
N ASN A 75 -9.83 14.41 -33.68
CA ASN A 75 -8.62 13.72 -33.24
C ASN A 75 -7.75 14.54 -32.25
N GLY A 76 -8.29 15.65 -31.72
CA GLY A 76 -7.61 16.47 -30.72
C GLY A 76 -6.52 17.41 -31.25
N TYR A 77 -6.46 17.69 -32.56
CA TYR A 77 -5.56 18.70 -33.14
C TYR A 77 -6.16 20.10 -33.06
N PHE A 78 -5.36 21.13 -32.83
CA PHE A 78 -5.85 22.51 -32.84
C PHE A 78 -6.21 22.95 -34.27
N ARG A 79 -7.44 23.43 -34.47
CA ARG A 79 -7.99 23.84 -35.78
C ARG A 79 -8.07 25.36 -35.91
N TYR A 80 -7.56 25.91 -37.00
CA TYR A 80 -7.58 27.34 -37.28
C TYR A 80 -8.12 27.60 -38.69
N GLN A 81 -8.68 28.79 -38.90
CA GLN A 81 -9.01 29.26 -40.25
C GLN A 81 -7.80 29.93 -40.87
N GLY A 82 -7.56 29.63 -42.13
CA GLY A 82 -6.52 30.27 -42.93
C GLY A 82 -6.96 30.37 -44.38
N TYR A 83 -6.14 30.98 -45.22
CA TYR A 83 -6.43 31.15 -46.63
C TYR A 83 -5.51 30.26 -47.48
N ASP A 84 -6.09 29.52 -48.41
CA ASP A 84 -5.39 28.69 -49.39
C ASP A 84 -5.65 29.19 -50.81
N PHE A 85 -4.78 28.86 -51.75
CA PHE A 85 -4.99 29.18 -53.16
C PHE A 85 -5.63 27.98 -53.87
N ASP A 86 -6.87 28.14 -54.36
CA ASP A 86 -7.52 27.06 -55.09
C ASP A 86 -6.93 26.94 -56.50
N ILE A 87 -6.21 25.84 -56.73
CA ILE A 87 -5.51 25.56 -58.00
C ILE A 87 -6.48 25.51 -59.19
N LYS A 88 -7.77 25.21 -58.98
CA LYS A 88 -8.77 25.08 -60.05
C LYS A 88 -9.44 26.40 -60.43
N THR A 89 -9.66 27.29 -59.47
CA THR A 89 -10.37 28.56 -59.70
C THR A 89 -9.43 29.78 -59.72
N GLY A 90 -8.21 29.64 -59.19
CA GLY A 90 -7.26 30.74 -59.07
C GLY A 90 -7.61 31.76 -57.99
N GLU A 91 -8.55 31.43 -57.11
CA GLU A 91 -9.04 32.31 -56.05
C GLU A 91 -8.50 31.90 -54.68
N THR A 92 -8.33 32.89 -53.80
CA THR A 92 -7.99 32.66 -52.40
C THR A 92 -9.25 32.24 -51.64
N VAL A 93 -9.25 31.02 -51.10
CA VAL A 93 -10.39 30.43 -50.39
C VAL A 93 -10.03 30.21 -48.92
N GLU A 94 -10.92 30.62 -48.03
CA GLU A 94 -10.79 30.33 -46.59
C GLU A 94 -11.01 28.83 -46.34
N ARG A 95 -10.08 28.19 -45.64
CA ARG A 95 -10.11 26.76 -45.32
C ARG A 95 -9.71 26.55 -43.86
N THR A 96 -10.21 25.44 -43.30
CA THR A 96 -9.81 24.99 -41.97
C THR A 96 -8.54 24.15 -42.06
N PHE A 97 -7.52 24.57 -41.31
CA PHE A 97 -6.24 23.90 -41.20
C PHE A 97 -6.04 23.33 -39.79
N PHE A 98 -5.09 22.41 -39.66
CA PHE A 98 -4.73 21.79 -38.39
C PHE A 98 -3.28 22.11 -38.03
N ALA A 99 -3.08 22.63 -36.82
CA ALA A 99 -1.74 22.87 -36.31
C ALA A 99 -1.00 21.56 -36.07
N LYS A 100 0.34 21.59 -36.12
CA LYS A 100 1.19 20.46 -35.70
C LYS A 100 1.30 20.35 -34.16
N ALA A 101 0.19 20.60 -33.49
CA ALA A 101 0.01 20.54 -32.06
C ALA A 101 -1.32 19.86 -31.76
N ARG A 102 -1.35 18.96 -30.78
CA ARG A 102 -2.55 18.22 -30.39
C ARG A 102 -2.54 17.85 -28.91
N LEU A 103 -3.69 17.51 -28.36
CA LEU A 103 -3.74 16.92 -27.02
C LEU A 103 -3.05 15.54 -27.00
N LEU A 104 -2.29 15.26 -25.94
CA LEU A 104 -1.68 13.94 -25.74
C LEU A 104 -2.76 12.94 -25.29
N CYS A 105 -3.13 12.03 -26.18
CA CYS A 105 -4.03 10.91 -25.90
C CYS A 105 -3.58 9.68 -26.71
N ALA A 106 -3.45 8.53 -26.04
CA ALA A 106 -3.27 7.25 -26.70
C ALA A 106 -4.58 6.79 -27.36
N ASP A 107 -4.49 5.96 -28.39
CA ASP A 107 -5.63 5.30 -29.05
C ASP A 107 -6.79 6.21 -29.47
N ARG A 108 -6.50 7.48 -29.78
CA ARG A 108 -7.46 8.55 -30.12
C ARG A 108 -8.43 8.21 -31.27
N GLU A 109 -8.09 7.26 -32.12
CA GLU A 109 -8.94 6.84 -33.24
C GLU A 109 -10.20 6.10 -32.75
N ASN A 110 -10.18 5.60 -31.52
CA ASN A 110 -11.29 4.86 -30.90
C ASN A 110 -12.09 5.70 -29.88
N TYR A 111 -11.72 6.97 -29.68
CA TYR A 111 -12.33 7.83 -28.67
C TYR A 111 -13.04 9.02 -29.29
N SER A 112 -14.15 9.43 -28.67
CA SER A 112 -14.79 10.71 -28.96
C SER A 112 -13.89 11.88 -28.53
N LEU A 113 -14.15 13.08 -29.07
CA LEU A 113 -13.42 14.29 -28.69
C LEU A 113 -13.55 14.58 -27.18
N ASP A 114 -14.72 14.33 -26.60
CA ASP A 114 -14.99 14.53 -25.18
C ASP A 114 -14.11 13.62 -24.31
N GLU A 115 -14.03 12.33 -24.67
CA GLU A 115 -13.15 11.35 -24.02
C GLU A 115 -11.67 11.71 -24.18
N ILE A 116 -11.24 12.18 -25.37
CA ILE A 116 -9.86 12.63 -25.60
C ILE A 116 -9.51 13.78 -24.65
N ILE A 117 -10.41 14.76 -24.49
CA ILE A 117 -10.19 15.89 -23.59
C ILE A 117 -10.10 15.41 -22.14
N ASP A 118 -11.00 14.55 -21.69
CA ASP A 118 -10.99 14.04 -20.32
C ASP A 118 -9.77 13.17 -20.03
N LEU A 119 -9.34 12.34 -20.97
CA LEU A 119 -8.11 11.55 -20.85
C LEU A 119 -6.86 12.42 -20.91
N ALA A 120 -6.84 13.51 -21.66
CA ALA A 120 -5.69 14.43 -21.76
C ALA A 120 -5.53 15.37 -20.55
N ARG A 121 -6.58 15.47 -19.70
CA ARG A 121 -6.60 16.35 -18.53
C ARG A 121 -5.63 15.89 -17.46
N ILE A 122 -4.98 16.87 -16.82
CA ILE A 122 -4.11 16.71 -15.67
C ILE A 122 -4.76 17.38 -14.46
N PRO A 123 -4.90 16.68 -13.32
CA PRO A 123 -5.30 17.31 -12.06
C PRO A 123 -4.35 18.43 -11.67
N ASN A 124 -4.89 19.55 -11.17
CA ASN A 124 -4.06 20.71 -10.79
C ASN A 124 -3.00 20.33 -9.75
N ALA A 125 -3.33 19.45 -8.79
CA ALA A 125 -2.39 19.00 -7.76
C ALA A 125 -1.19 18.24 -8.36
N ASP A 126 -1.41 17.39 -9.36
CA ASP A 126 -0.35 16.66 -10.04
C ASP A 126 0.54 17.61 -10.86
N MET A 127 -0.07 18.61 -11.51
CA MET A 127 0.67 19.63 -12.25
C MET A 127 1.49 20.53 -11.32
N GLU A 128 0.90 21.01 -10.21
CA GLU A 128 1.61 21.80 -9.19
C GLU A 128 2.81 21.02 -8.63
N ARG A 129 2.61 19.74 -8.31
CA ARG A 129 3.70 18.86 -7.84
C ARG A 129 4.80 18.75 -8.89
N PHE A 130 4.45 18.55 -10.16
CA PHE A 130 5.43 18.47 -11.25
C PHE A 130 6.20 19.77 -11.44
N ILE A 131 5.51 20.93 -11.46
CA ILE A 131 6.15 22.25 -11.58
C ILE A 131 7.11 22.47 -10.41
N TYR A 132 6.63 22.25 -9.17
CA TYR A 132 7.44 22.38 -7.97
C TYR A 132 8.73 21.56 -8.08
N TYR A 133 8.63 20.28 -8.43
CA TYR A 133 9.82 19.46 -8.56
C TYR A 133 10.72 19.90 -9.73
N ASN A 134 10.13 20.28 -10.86
CA ASN A 134 10.90 20.72 -12.02
C ASN A 134 11.74 21.97 -11.71
N GLU A 135 11.15 22.93 -11.01
CA GLU A 135 11.81 24.18 -10.60
C GLU A 135 12.94 23.95 -9.59
N GLN A 136 12.79 22.95 -8.72
CA GLN A 136 13.81 22.60 -7.72
C GLN A 136 14.97 21.78 -8.32
N ILE A 137 14.80 21.15 -9.49
CA ILE A 137 15.60 19.98 -9.91
C ILE A 137 16.06 20.07 -11.38
N ALA A 138 16.39 21.26 -11.87
CA ALA A 138 16.73 21.45 -13.29
C ALA A 138 18.03 20.74 -13.77
N GLU A 139 18.73 19.95 -12.95
CA GLU A 139 20.00 19.31 -13.31
C GLU A 139 19.91 17.76 -13.35
N ASN A 140 20.23 17.17 -14.51
CA ASN A 140 20.65 15.77 -14.70
C ASN A 140 19.63 14.63 -14.49
N ILE A 141 18.31 14.86 -14.60
CA ILE A 141 17.34 13.74 -14.68
C ILE A 141 17.46 13.03 -16.04
N GLN A 142 17.72 11.73 -16.03
CA GLN A 142 17.88 10.93 -17.25
C GLN A 142 16.58 10.19 -17.63
N GLY A 143 16.19 10.32 -18.90
CA GLY A 143 15.10 9.55 -19.51
C GLY A 143 13.73 9.82 -18.89
N LEU A 144 13.48 11.04 -18.42
CA LEU A 144 12.13 11.48 -18.05
C LEU A 144 11.23 11.41 -19.27
N SER A 145 10.07 10.80 -19.11
CA SER A 145 9.05 10.66 -20.17
C SER A 145 7.68 10.54 -19.54
N ILE A 146 6.62 10.84 -20.29
CA ILE A 146 5.25 10.54 -19.90
C ILE A 146 4.84 9.23 -20.59
N VAL A 147 4.31 8.30 -19.81
CA VAL A 147 3.85 7.00 -20.31
C VAL A 147 2.38 6.79 -19.98
N ASP A 148 1.69 6.10 -20.89
CA ASP A 148 0.28 5.75 -20.74
C ASP A 148 0.16 4.49 -19.88
N LYS A 149 0.25 4.70 -18.57
CA LYS A 149 0.12 3.66 -17.56
C LYS A 149 -0.62 4.23 -16.36
N ARG A 150 -1.66 3.52 -15.95
CA ARG A 150 -2.43 3.87 -14.75
C ARG A 150 -1.61 3.57 -13.51
N TYR A 151 -1.30 4.61 -12.74
CA TYR A 151 -0.53 4.48 -11.50
C TYR A 151 -1.20 3.54 -10.50
N ASP A 152 -2.53 3.60 -10.41
CA ASP A 152 -3.34 2.81 -9.48
C ASP A 152 -3.27 1.32 -9.75
N ASP A 153 -3.01 0.89 -10.99
CA ASP A 153 -2.80 -0.53 -11.29
C ASP A 153 -1.36 -0.95 -11.00
N LEU A 154 -0.41 -0.04 -11.22
CA LEU A 154 1.01 -0.30 -11.01
C LEU A 154 1.37 -0.51 -9.54
N ILE A 155 0.76 0.27 -8.64
CA ILE A 155 1.00 0.19 -7.19
C ILE A 155 0.52 -1.14 -6.60
N LEU A 156 -0.47 -1.78 -7.22
CA LEU A 156 -0.96 -3.09 -6.80
C LEU A 156 0.11 -4.17 -6.99
N GLU A 157 0.79 -4.16 -8.13
CA GLU A 157 1.65 -5.27 -8.57
C GLU A 157 3.14 -5.06 -8.28
N ASN A 158 3.54 -3.87 -7.83
CA ASN A 158 4.95 -3.50 -7.70
C ASN A 158 5.21 -2.69 -6.43
N ASP A 159 6.39 -2.86 -5.85
CA ASP A 159 6.82 -2.10 -4.68
C ASP A 159 6.84 -0.59 -4.98
N THR A 160 6.42 0.20 -4.00
CA THR A 160 6.59 1.65 -3.99
C THR A 160 7.84 2.00 -3.22
N ILE A 161 8.66 2.86 -3.80
CA ILE A 161 9.93 3.31 -3.22
C ILE A 161 9.97 4.82 -3.08
N ARG A 162 10.84 5.28 -2.19
CA ARG A 162 11.30 6.65 -2.08
C ARG A 162 12.77 6.77 -2.49
N ILE A 163 13.10 7.83 -3.21
CA ILE A 163 14.49 8.23 -3.47
C ILE A 163 15.01 9.09 -2.31
N LEU A 164 16.18 8.75 -1.78
CA LEU A 164 16.76 9.38 -0.58
C LEU A 164 17.78 10.48 -0.89
N ASN A 165 18.31 10.53 -2.10
CA ASN A 165 19.40 11.43 -2.48
C ASN A 165 19.31 11.89 -3.94
N GLY A 166 20.15 12.86 -4.28
CA GLY A 166 20.23 13.40 -5.63
C GLY A 166 19.05 14.30 -6.02
N PRO A 167 18.91 14.63 -7.31
CA PRO A 167 17.85 15.48 -7.83
C PRO A 167 16.45 15.03 -7.40
N LEU A 168 16.16 13.74 -7.39
CA LEU A 168 14.84 13.19 -7.12
C LEU A 168 14.59 12.92 -5.63
N LYS A 169 15.40 13.48 -4.72
CA LYS A 169 15.26 13.26 -3.29
C LYS A 169 13.83 13.57 -2.83
N GLY A 170 13.24 12.63 -2.11
CA GLY A 170 11.87 12.71 -1.61
C GLY A 170 10.79 12.18 -2.56
N TRP A 171 11.10 11.96 -3.85
CA TRP A 171 10.12 11.42 -4.79
C TRP A 171 9.70 10.00 -4.42
N VAL A 172 8.40 9.75 -4.52
CA VAL A 172 7.76 8.46 -4.26
C VAL A 172 7.14 7.94 -5.54
N GLY A 173 7.34 6.66 -5.83
CA GLY A 173 6.79 6.04 -7.02
C GLY A 173 6.96 4.54 -7.05
N VAL A 174 6.30 3.93 -8.01
CA VAL A 174 6.37 2.49 -8.26
C VAL A 174 7.68 2.17 -8.98
N VAL A 175 8.43 1.19 -8.46
CA VAL A 175 9.63 0.70 -9.15
C VAL A 175 9.28 -0.45 -10.10
N LYS A 176 9.66 -0.31 -11.37
CA LYS A 176 9.49 -1.38 -12.38
C LYS A 176 10.77 -1.62 -13.14
N GLN A 177 11.12 -2.88 -13.36
CA GLN A 177 12.23 -3.23 -14.26
C GLN A 177 11.71 -3.33 -15.70
N ILE A 178 12.29 -2.55 -16.61
CA ILE A 178 11.91 -2.51 -18.02
C ILE A 178 13.11 -2.96 -18.85
N LYS A 179 12.88 -3.91 -19.76
CA LYS A 179 13.90 -4.38 -20.71
C LYS A 179 13.74 -3.60 -22.01
N LYS A 180 14.78 -2.87 -22.42
CA LYS A 180 14.84 -2.17 -23.70
C LYS A 180 16.16 -2.52 -24.39
N ASN A 181 16.09 -2.97 -25.65
CA ASN A 181 17.26 -3.35 -26.46
C ASN A 181 18.21 -4.34 -25.73
N GLY A 182 17.64 -5.36 -25.08
CA GLY A 182 18.41 -6.35 -24.34
C GLY A 182 18.87 -5.93 -22.93
N LYS A 183 18.96 -4.63 -22.65
CA LYS A 183 19.38 -4.10 -21.35
C LYS A 183 18.19 -3.94 -20.41
N LYS A 184 18.32 -4.42 -19.17
CA LYS A 184 17.31 -4.24 -18.13
C LYS A 184 17.65 -3.00 -17.31
N ASP A 185 16.73 -2.04 -17.28
CA ASP A 185 16.85 -0.84 -16.46
C ASP A 185 15.74 -0.79 -15.39
N ARG A 186 16.00 -0.12 -14.26
CA ARG A 186 14.98 0.15 -13.25
C ARG A 186 14.42 1.54 -13.49
N HIS A 187 13.10 1.60 -13.55
CA HIS A 187 12.35 2.82 -13.75
C HIS A 187 11.55 3.17 -12.50
N LEU A 188 11.44 4.45 -12.20
CA LEU A 188 10.47 4.99 -11.25
C LEU A 188 9.29 5.54 -12.03
N LEU A 189 8.09 5.04 -11.70
CA LEU A 189 6.82 5.52 -12.23
C LEU A 189 6.14 6.33 -11.14
N VAL A 190 5.84 7.60 -11.41
CA VAL A 190 5.17 8.51 -10.48
C VAL A 190 3.84 8.94 -11.06
N ARG A 191 2.81 8.99 -10.22
CA ARG A 191 1.46 9.42 -10.61
C ARG A 191 1.52 10.78 -11.29
N PHE A 192 0.89 10.88 -12.46
CA PHE A 192 0.85 12.13 -13.21
C PHE A 192 -0.31 12.16 -14.20
N GLY A 193 -1.39 12.88 -13.88
CA GLY A 193 -2.52 12.99 -14.80
C GLY A 193 -3.42 11.76 -14.84
N ASN A 194 -4.49 11.84 -15.63
CA ASN A 194 -5.44 10.75 -15.80
C ASN A 194 -4.78 9.56 -16.52
N ASN A 195 -4.66 8.43 -15.82
CA ASN A 195 -4.07 7.17 -16.31
C ASN A 195 -2.64 7.28 -16.88
N ARG A 196 -1.87 8.28 -16.46
CA ARG A 196 -0.48 8.47 -16.89
C ARG A 196 0.48 8.50 -15.72
N CYS A 197 1.73 8.19 -16.05
CA CYS A 197 2.84 8.27 -15.13
C CYS A 197 4.00 9.06 -15.72
N LEU A 198 4.70 9.82 -14.87
CA LEU A 198 6.07 10.22 -15.15
C LEU A 198 6.96 9.00 -14.99
N ASN A 199 7.68 8.66 -16.04
CA ASN A 199 8.62 7.56 -16.12
C ASN A 199 10.04 8.10 -16.11
N ILE A 200 10.82 7.67 -15.12
CA ILE A 200 12.22 8.08 -14.93
C ILE A 200 13.09 6.84 -15.02
N SER A 201 14.10 6.88 -15.89
CA SER A 201 15.05 5.77 -16.10
C SER A 201 16.27 5.86 -15.18
N ASN A 202 17.09 4.80 -15.16
CA ASN A 202 18.39 4.75 -14.48
C ASN A 202 18.36 5.13 -13.00
N ILE A 203 17.30 4.73 -12.27
CA ILE A 203 17.17 5.11 -10.85
C ILE A 203 18.14 4.37 -9.92
N ARG A 204 18.92 3.40 -10.44
CA ARG A 204 19.89 2.62 -9.66
C ARG A 204 21.02 3.47 -9.08
N GLN A 205 21.30 4.62 -9.70
CA GLN A 205 22.29 5.57 -9.22
C GLN A 205 21.89 6.26 -7.91
N TYR A 206 20.60 6.21 -7.55
CA TYR A 206 20.09 6.79 -6.32
C TYR A 206 20.01 5.76 -5.21
N ASP A 207 20.11 6.24 -3.97
CA ASP A 207 19.74 5.51 -2.78
C ASP A 207 18.23 5.49 -2.69
N ILE A 208 17.69 4.28 -2.51
CA ILE A 208 16.25 4.03 -2.56
C ILE A 208 15.82 3.22 -1.36
N ARG A 209 14.62 3.50 -0.90
CA ARG A 209 13.99 2.85 0.24
C ARG A 209 12.61 2.38 -0.15
N VAL A 210 12.27 1.13 0.15
CA VAL A 210 10.91 0.62 0.01
C VAL A 210 10.04 1.27 1.06
N GLU A 211 8.91 1.82 0.62
CA GLU A 211 7.87 2.36 1.50
C GLU A 211 6.72 1.40 1.62
N HIS A 212 6.25 0.87 0.48
CA HIS A 212 5.16 -0.09 0.44
C HIS A 212 5.52 -1.27 -0.46
N GLU A 213 5.15 -2.46 -0.02
CA GLU A 213 5.21 -3.67 -0.84
C GLU A 213 4.02 -3.73 -1.79
N ALA A 214 4.19 -4.41 -2.93
CA ALA A 214 3.06 -4.78 -3.78
C ALA A 214 1.97 -5.52 -2.96
N THR A 215 0.70 -5.32 -3.30
CA THR A 215 -0.46 -6.00 -2.67
C THR A 215 -0.97 -7.19 -3.47
N ARG A 216 -0.61 -7.25 -4.74
CA ARG A 216 -0.99 -8.28 -5.70
C ARG A 216 0.24 -8.85 -6.40
N GLY A 217 0.03 -10.00 -7.03
CA GLY A 217 1.04 -10.73 -7.75
C GLY A 217 1.80 -11.73 -6.87
N ALA A 218 2.49 -12.66 -7.54
CA ALA A 218 3.06 -13.85 -6.91
C ALA A 218 3.97 -13.56 -5.70
N LYS A 219 4.72 -12.45 -5.73
CA LYS A 219 5.57 -12.05 -4.59
C LYS A 219 4.74 -11.63 -3.38
N SER A 220 3.72 -10.81 -3.58
CA SER A 220 2.84 -10.35 -2.50
C SER A 220 2.03 -11.50 -1.90
N GLU A 221 1.52 -12.39 -2.77
CA GLU A 221 0.78 -13.58 -2.36
C GLU A 221 1.60 -14.47 -1.43
N ALA A 222 2.88 -14.71 -1.76
CA ALA A 222 3.77 -15.49 -0.92
C ALA A 222 3.95 -14.88 0.48
N VAL A 223 4.13 -13.56 0.59
CA VAL A 223 4.24 -12.89 1.90
C VAL A 223 2.90 -12.92 2.64
N GLY A 224 1.77 -12.77 1.93
CA GLY A 224 0.43 -12.94 2.50
C GLY A 224 0.22 -14.33 3.12
N VAL A 225 0.71 -15.37 2.45
CA VAL A 225 0.70 -16.76 2.94
C VAL A 225 1.54 -16.90 4.22
N TRP A 226 2.77 -16.36 4.25
CA TRP A 226 3.63 -16.47 5.44
C TRP A 226 3.03 -15.79 6.66
N ARG A 227 2.37 -14.64 6.48
CA ARG A 227 1.68 -13.93 7.55
C ARG A 227 0.44 -14.68 8.04
N ALA A 228 -0.35 -15.23 7.13
CA ALA A 228 -1.51 -16.05 7.51
C ALA A 228 -1.08 -17.31 8.29
N ILE A 229 0.05 -17.93 7.91
CA ILE A 229 0.66 -19.03 8.67
C ILE A 229 1.01 -18.54 10.08
N ASP A 230 1.78 -17.46 10.20
CA ASP A 230 2.23 -16.96 11.50
C ASP A 230 1.07 -16.56 12.43
N GLN A 231 0.03 -15.88 11.92
CA GLN A 231 -1.13 -15.52 12.73
C GLN A 231 -1.89 -16.76 13.23
N LEU A 232 -2.03 -17.79 12.39
CA LEU A 232 -2.65 -19.06 12.81
C LEU A 232 -1.77 -19.83 13.80
N ILE A 233 -0.45 -19.80 13.64
CA ILE A 233 0.49 -20.39 14.59
C ILE A 233 0.41 -19.68 15.94
N GLY A 234 0.45 -18.35 15.96
CA GLY A 234 0.30 -17.56 17.19
C GLY A 234 -1.02 -17.83 17.90
N TYR A 235 -2.12 -17.86 17.14
CA TYR A 235 -3.44 -18.24 17.65
C TYR A 235 -3.45 -19.63 18.28
N LEU A 236 -2.88 -20.64 17.61
CA LEU A 236 -2.83 -22.01 18.12
C LEU A 236 -1.90 -22.16 19.32
N GLN A 237 -0.75 -21.49 19.34
CA GLN A 237 0.18 -21.46 20.47
C GLN A 237 -0.47 -20.85 21.71
N PHE A 238 -1.24 -19.78 21.53
CA PHE A 238 -1.97 -19.16 22.63
C PHE A 238 -3.06 -20.08 23.19
N ARG A 239 -3.85 -20.71 22.32
CA ARG A 239 -4.99 -21.54 22.72
C ARG A 239 -4.57 -22.91 23.25
N TYR A 240 -3.51 -23.49 22.71
CA TYR A 240 -3.02 -24.84 23.01
C TYR A 240 -1.49 -24.83 23.23
N PRO A 241 -0.98 -24.18 24.29
CA PRO A 241 0.47 -23.97 24.49
C PRO A 241 1.28 -25.27 24.67
N ALA A 242 0.63 -26.36 25.12
CA ALA A 242 1.27 -27.65 25.26
C ALA A 242 1.36 -28.44 23.93
N GLU A 243 0.64 -28.02 22.90
CA GLU A 243 0.61 -28.69 21.60
C GLU A 243 1.61 -28.06 20.61
N ASN A 244 2.08 -28.86 19.66
CA ASN A 244 2.82 -28.33 18.53
C ASN A 244 1.84 -27.64 17.56
N ALA A 245 1.74 -26.31 17.66
CA ALA A 245 0.88 -25.48 16.82
C ALA A 245 1.08 -25.71 15.30
N ALA A 246 2.32 -25.90 14.85
CA ALA A 246 2.61 -26.19 13.44
C ALA A 246 2.06 -27.55 13.03
N ALA A 247 2.23 -28.58 13.86
CA ALA A 247 1.64 -29.90 13.62
C ALA A 247 0.11 -29.87 13.64
N THR A 248 -0.50 -29.14 14.57
CA THR A 248 -1.95 -28.97 14.66
C THR A 248 -2.49 -28.25 13.43
N LEU A 249 -1.83 -27.17 12.98
CA LEU A 249 -2.22 -26.46 11.76
C LEU A 249 -2.14 -27.36 10.51
N ARG A 250 -1.07 -28.15 10.39
CA ARG A 250 -0.93 -29.11 9.27
C ARG A 250 -2.05 -30.15 9.28
N ARG A 251 -2.44 -30.69 10.45
CA ARG A 251 -3.57 -31.64 10.56
C ARG A 251 -4.90 -31.00 10.14
N LEU A 252 -5.17 -29.77 10.58
CA LEU A 252 -6.38 -29.04 10.18
C LEU A 252 -6.44 -28.86 8.65
N PHE A 253 -5.30 -28.58 7.99
CA PHE A 253 -5.26 -28.53 6.53
C PHE A 253 -5.45 -29.89 5.85
N GLU A 254 -4.80 -30.94 6.37
CA GLU A 254 -4.99 -32.31 5.89
C GLU A 254 -6.48 -32.69 5.93
N ASP A 255 -7.17 -32.40 7.05
CA ASP A 255 -8.59 -32.69 7.22
C ASP A 255 -9.49 -31.81 6.34
N TYR A 256 -9.14 -30.53 6.15
CA TYR A 256 -9.89 -29.61 5.27
C TYR A 256 -9.83 -30.02 3.78
N GLN A 257 -8.71 -30.60 3.35
CA GLN A 257 -8.45 -30.97 1.95
C GLN A 257 -8.74 -32.44 1.64
N LYS A 258 -8.97 -33.26 2.67
CA LYS A 258 -9.24 -34.69 2.53
C LYS A 258 -10.44 -34.97 1.63
N LYS A 259 -10.19 -35.56 0.46
CA LYS A 259 -11.24 -36.02 -0.47
C LYS A 259 -12.11 -37.09 0.21
N LEU A 260 -13.41 -36.80 0.36
CA LEU A 260 -14.38 -37.75 0.89
C LEU A 260 -14.88 -38.71 -0.20
N THR A 261 -15.05 -39.98 0.18
CA THR A 261 -15.62 -41.01 -0.69
C THR A 261 -17.13 -40.81 -0.76
N CYS A 262 -17.64 -40.37 -1.92
CA CYS A 262 -19.08 -40.24 -2.17
C CYS A 262 -19.53 -41.34 -3.14
N HIS A 263 -20.34 -42.30 -2.67
CA HIS A 263 -20.90 -43.35 -3.53
C HIS A 263 -22.05 -42.81 -4.40
N ARG A 264 -22.02 -43.13 -5.69
CA ARG A 264 -23.07 -42.82 -6.67
C ARG A 264 -24.13 -43.93 -6.69
N GLY A 265 -25.40 -43.58 -6.46
CA GLY A 265 -26.49 -44.56 -6.59
C GLY A 265 -26.73 -44.95 -8.05
N SER A 266 -27.17 -46.20 -8.29
CA SER A 266 -27.45 -46.75 -9.63
C SER A 266 -28.48 -45.94 -10.44
N HIS A 267 -29.42 -45.26 -9.77
CA HIS A 267 -30.47 -44.45 -10.38
C HIS A 267 -30.27 -42.93 -10.19
N GLN A 268 -29.08 -42.50 -9.76
CA GLN A 268 -28.80 -41.11 -9.41
C GLN A 268 -28.31 -40.32 -10.64
N THR A 269 -28.97 -39.19 -10.93
CA THR A 269 -28.57 -38.26 -12.00
C THR A 269 -27.24 -37.56 -11.66
N ASP A 270 -26.51 -37.11 -12.68
CA ASP A 270 -25.23 -36.39 -12.50
C ASP A 270 -25.40 -35.15 -11.63
N LYS A 271 -26.50 -34.41 -11.83
CA LYS A 271 -26.85 -33.23 -11.03
C LYS A 271 -27.07 -33.59 -9.55
N ALA A 272 -27.83 -34.65 -9.27
CA ALA A 272 -28.08 -35.10 -7.90
C ALA A 272 -26.81 -35.63 -7.23
N TYR A 273 -25.94 -36.31 -7.97
CA TYR A 273 -24.64 -36.76 -7.46
C TYR A 273 -23.69 -35.60 -7.17
N SER A 274 -23.62 -34.61 -8.07
CA SER A 274 -22.81 -33.40 -7.89
C SER A 274 -23.25 -32.58 -6.67
N ILE A 275 -24.57 -32.39 -6.47
CA ILE A 275 -25.11 -31.71 -5.29
C ILE A 275 -24.72 -32.47 -4.02
N LYS A 276 -24.98 -33.79 -3.96
CA LYS A 276 -24.64 -34.63 -2.80
C LYS A 276 -23.15 -34.53 -2.44
N LYS A 277 -22.27 -34.62 -3.45
CA LYS A 277 -20.82 -34.50 -3.27
C LYS A 277 -20.44 -33.11 -2.75
N SER A 278 -20.98 -32.05 -3.34
CA SER A 278 -20.71 -30.67 -2.93
C SER A 278 -21.22 -30.37 -1.51
N THR A 279 -22.39 -30.88 -1.12
CA THR A 279 -22.92 -30.74 0.24
C THR A 279 -22.04 -31.44 1.26
N LEU A 280 -21.55 -32.64 0.94
CA LEU A 280 -20.65 -33.41 1.80
C LEU A 280 -19.31 -32.67 1.99
N GLU A 281 -18.71 -32.16 0.90
CA GLU A 281 -17.49 -31.35 0.94
C GLU A 281 -17.68 -30.04 1.72
N ALA A 282 -18.84 -29.39 1.60
CA ALA A 282 -19.15 -28.18 2.33
C ALA A 282 -19.31 -28.43 3.85
N ALA A 283 -19.95 -29.54 4.23
CA ALA A 283 -20.13 -29.92 5.63
C ALA A 283 -18.78 -30.21 6.32
N GLN A 284 -17.89 -30.97 5.66
CA GLN A 284 -16.55 -31.24 6.17
C GLN A 284 -15.72 -29.97 6.35
N LYS A 285 -15.71 -29.10 5.34
CA LYS A 285 -14.97 -27.82 5.42
C LYS A 285 -15.50 -26.95 6.55
N LYS A 286 -16.82 -26.97 6.78
CA LYS A 286 -17.43 -26.29 7.91
C LYS A 286 -16.99 -26.88 9.24
N GLU A 287 -17.02 -28.21 9.39
CA GLU A 287 -16.58 -28.91 10.61
C GLU A 287 -15.14 -28.53 10.99
N VAL A 288 -14.22 -28.51 10.03
CA VAL A 288 -12.83 -28.07 10.31
C VAL A 288 -12.77 -26.60 10.72
N LEU A 289 -13.51 -25.72 10.04
CA LEU A 289 -13.56 -24.29 10.40
C LEU A 289 -14.22 -24.06 11.76
N ASP A 290 -15.14 -24.91 12.22
CA ASP A 290 -15.77 -24.80 13.54
C ASP A 290 -14.76 -25.08 14.69
N HIS A 291 -13.59 -25.67 14.39
CA HIS A 291 -12.47 -25.81 15.34
C HIS A 291 -11.58 -24.56 15.44
N ILE A 292 -11.85 -23.54 14.62
CA ILE A 292 -11.08 -22.30 14.52
C ILE A 292 -12.05 -21.12 14.77
N ASP A 293 -11.61 -20.12 15.52
CA ASP A 293 -12.44 -18.93 15.73
C ASP A 293 -12.73 -18.20 14.40
N GLU A 294 -13.93 -17.63 14.28
CA GLU A 294 -14.39 -16.96 13.05
C GLU A 294 -13.42 -15.87 12.55
N ALA A 295 -12.75 -15.18 13.48
CA ALA A 295 -11.74 -14.16 13.17
C ALA A 295 -10.56 -14.71 12.37
N MET A 296 -10.22 -15.99 12.52
CA MET A 296 -9.10 -16.66 11.86
C MET A 296 -9.51 -17.42 10.57
N HIS A 297 -10.81 -17.53 10.29
CA HIS A 297 -11.32 -18.16 9.07
C HIS A 297 -10.77 -17.52 7.78
N PRO A 298 -10.64 -16.18 7.65
CA PRO A 298 -10.08 -15.57 6.45
C PRO A 298 -8.64 -16.04 6.18
N ASN A 299 -7.79 -16.05 7.21
CA ASN A 299 -6.41 -16.51 7.10
C ASN A 299 -6.33 -17.98 6.70
N PHE A 300 -7.16 -18.83 7.33
CA PHE A 300 -7.21 -20.24 7.00
C PHE A 300 -7.66 -20.48 5.54
N ARG A 301 -8.65 -19.72 5.05
CA ARG A 301 -9.12 -19.80 3.67
C ARG A 301 -8.08 -19.31 2.65
N ILE A 302 -7.30 -18.27 2.97
CA ILE A 302 -6.17 -17.81 2.13
C ILE A 302 -5.21 -18.98 1.90
N LEU A 303 -4.80 -19.63 2.98
CA LEU A 303 -3.91 -20.78 2.93
C LEU A 303 -4.54 -21.94 2.15
N ALA A 304 -5.78 -22.32 2.46
CA ALA A 304 -6.46 -23.41 1.76
C ALA A 304 -6.60 -23.16 0.25
N GLY A 305 -6.77 -21.90 -0.17
CA GLY A 305 -6.78 -21.48 -1.56
C GLY A 305 -5.41 -21.58 -2.25
N TYR A 306 -4.33 -21.37 -1.50
CA TYR A 306 -2.96 -21.50 -1.96
C TYR A 306 -2.53 -22.97 -2.13
N PHE A 307 -2.94 -23.86 -1.23
CA PHE A 307 -2.52 -25.26 -1.17
C PHE A 307 -3.37 -26.26 -2.00
N LYS A 308 -3.97 -25.86 -3.13
CA LYS A 308 -4.97 -26.68 -3.88
C LYS A 308 -4.48 -28.02 -4.50
N THR A 309 -3.31 -28.54 -4.18
CA THR A 309 -2.69 -29.73 -4.81
C THR A 309 -3.20 -31.08 -4.27
N ASP A 310 -2.90 -32.19 -4.97
CA ASP A 310 -3.38 -33.54 -4.67
C ASP A 310 -2.73 -34.18 -3.41
N ASN A 311 -3.52 -34.96 -2.65
CA ASN A 311 -3.26 -35.49 -1.30
C ASN A 311 -1.86 -36.06 -0.98
N ALA A 312 -1.12 -36.59 -1.95
CA ALA A 312 0.17 -37.25 -1.69
C ALA A 312 1.33 -36.25 -1.55
N THR A 313 1.27 -35.09 -2.22
CA THR A 313 2.29 -34.03 -2.16
C THR A 313 2.01 -32.98 -1.08
N ILE A 314 0.82 -32.98 -0.50
CA ILE A 314 0.40 -32.01 0.53
C ILE A 314 1.20 -32.20 1.82
N ARG A 315 1.36 -33.43 2.33
CA ARG A 315 2.00 -33.65 3.65
C ARG A 315 3.47 -33.23 3.67
N GLU A 316 4.24 -33.59 2.64
CA GLU A 316 5.65 -33.19 2.53
C GLU A 316 5.77 -31.69 2.24
N GLY A 317 4.95 -31.14 1.33
CA GLY A 317 4.95 -29.71 1.02
C GLY A 317 4.51 -28.81 2.18
N LEU A 318 3.54 -29.25 2.99
CA LEU A 318 3.10 -28.53 4.18
C LEU A 318 4.19 -28.50 5.26
N LYS A 319 5.00 -29.55 5.39
CA LYS A 319 6.11 -29.56 6.37
C LYS A 319 7.23 -28.59 5.97
N GLU A 320 7.49 -28.42 4.68
CA GLU A 320 8.45 -27.42 4.18
C GLU A 320 7.93 -25.97 4.34
N LEU A 321 6.63 -25.77 4.14
CA LEU A 321 6.01 -24.44 4.16
C LEU A 321 5.61 -23.98 5.57
N ILE A 322 5.18 -24.91 6.42
CA ILE A 322 4.85 -24.73 7.84
C ILE A 322 5.80 -25.63 8.65
N PRO A 323 7.09 -25.27 8.79
CA PRO A 323 8.03 -26.05 9.58
C PRO A 323 7.63 -26.05 11.06
N ASP A 324 8.14 -27.04 11.80
CA ASP A 324 8.08 -26.98 13.26
C ASP A 324 9.00 -25.84 13.72
N VAL A 325 8.41 -24.79 14.29
CA VAL A 325 9.14 -23.62 14.75
C VAL A 325 9.05 -23.54 16.26
N LEU A 326 10.21 -23.43 16.93
CA LEU A 326 10.27 -23.27 18.39
C LEU A 326 9.87 -21.86 18.84
N LEU A 327 10.26 -20.85 18.07
CA LEU A 327 9.97 -19.44 18.35
C LEU A 327 9.50 -18.75 17.06
N ARG A 328 8.41 -17.99 17.14
CA ARG A 328 7.90 -17.20 16.01
C ARG A 328 8.97 -16.23 15.46
N PRO A 329 8.81 -15.74 14.22
CA PRO A 329 9.67 -14.69 13.68
C PRO A 329 9.81 -13.52 14.66
N PHE A 330 10.97 -12.88 14.69
CA PHE A 330 11.27 -11.84 15.69
C PHE A 330 10.19 -10.75 15.76
N LEU A 331 9.70 -10.23 14.65
CA LEU A 331 8.70 -9.16 14.60
C LEU A 331 7.50 -9.58 13.76
N THR A 332 6.35 -9.72 14.42
CA THR A 332 5.09 -10.11 13.76
C THR A 332 4.00 -9.05 13.98
N PRO A 333 3.05 -8.86 13.05
CA PRO A 333 1.90 -8.00 13.30
C PRO A 333 1.16 -8.46 14.56
N SER A 334 0.70 -7.52 15.39
CA SER A 334 0.08 -7.88 16.66
C SER A 334 -1.12 -8.82 16.45
N THR A 335 -1.20 -9.87 17.26
CA THR A 335 -2.19 -10.96 17.11
C THR A 335 -3.39 -10.81 18.06
N ASP A 336 -3.62 -9.60 18.57
CA ASP A 336 -4.60 -9.30 19.63
C ASP A 336 -4.45 -10.22 20.86
N ILE A 337 -3.25 -10.77 21.08
CA ILE A 337 -2.93 -11.55 22.27
C ILE A 337 -3.21 -10.64 23.48
N PRO A 338 -4.04 -11.10 24.45
CA PRO A 338 -4.35 -10.31 25.62
C PRO A 338 -3.08 -10.13 26.45
N ILE A 339 -2.54 -8.91 26.44
CA ILE A 339 -1.54 -8.46 27.40
C ILE A 339 -2.29 -7.83 28.58
N PRO A 340 -2.00 -8.21 29.84
CA PRO A 340 -2.60 -7.58 31.01
C PRO A 340 -2.48 -6.05 30.96
N GLN A 341 -3.52 -5.33 31.40
CA GLN A 341 -3.60 -3.86 31.27
C GLN A 341 -2.46 -3.10 31.98
N ASP A 342 -1.78 -3.77 32.91
CA ASP A 342 -0.68 -3.31 33.75
C ASP A 342 0.71 -3.76 33.25
N GLN A 343 0.80 -4.41 32.09
CA GLN A 343 2.05 -4.94 31.54
C GLN A 343 2.24 -4.55 30.07
N GLU A 344 3.51 -4.42 29.65
CA GLU A 344 3.89 -4.17 28.24
C GLU A 344 4.27 -5.46 27.50
N TYR A 345 4.25 -6.60 28.20
CA TYR A 345 4.68 -7.89 27.69
C TYR A 345 3.79 -9.02 28.22
N THR A 346 3.87 -10.18 27.57
CA THR A 346 3.32 -11.44 28.07
C THR A 346 4.35 -12.55 27.90
N VAL A 347 4.13 -13.68 28.57
CA VAL A 347 5.08 -14.79 28.60
C VAL A 347 4.37 -16.11 28.30
N PHE A 348 4.96 -16.90 27.40
CA PHE A 348 4.52 -18.25 27.09
C PHE A 348 5.60 -19.26 27.46
N GLN A 349 5.18 -20.40 28.00
CA GLN A 349 6.08 -21.53 28.21
C GLN A 349 5.84 -22.53 27.10
N HIS A 350 6.90 -22.81 26.35
CA HIS A 350 6.92 -23.88 25.35
C HIS A 350 7.87 -24.98 25.83
N ASN A 351 7.79 -26.17 25.23
CA ASN A 351 8.66 -27.28 25.57
C ASN A 351 10.14 -26.92 25.36
N GLY A 352 10.82 -26.50 26.43
CA GLY A 352 12.25 -26.18 26.46
C GLY A 352 12.61 -24.70 26.33
N ILE A 353 11.65 -23.77 26.19
CA ILE A 353 11.92 -22.32 26.11
C ILE A 353 10.85 -21.51 26.84
N VAL A 354 11.24 -20.34 27.37
CA VAL A 354 10.30 -19.30 27.80
C VAL A 354 10.25 -18.22 26.72
N GLU A 355 9.12 -18.05 26.06
CA GLU A 355 8.92 -16.99 25.07
C GLU A 355 8.39 -15.73 25.77
N LEU A 356 9.13 -14.65 25.59
CA LEU A 356 8.75 -13.29 25.96
C LEU A 356 8.21 -12.57 24.73
N VAL A 357 6.97 -12.07 24.82
CA VAL A 357 6.31 -11.30 23.76
C VAL A 357 6.14 -9.86 24.22
N ILE A 358 6.82 -8.93 23.57
CA ILE A 358 6.80 -7.49 23.91
C ILE A 358 6.08 -6.73 22.81
N ARG A 359 5.12 -5.86 23.16
CA ARG A 359 4.52 -4.95 22.17
C ARG A 359 5.50 -3.86 21.78
N CYS A 360 5.68 -3.67 20.48
CA CYS A 360 6.59 -2.72 19.88
C CYS A 360 5.84 -1.83 18.89
N HIS A 361 6.14 -0.54 18.91
CA HIS A 361 5.64 0.40 17.91
C HIS A 361 6.74 0.74 16.91
N LEU A 362 6.63 0.24 15.68
CA LEU A 362 7.73 0.32 14.70
C LEU A 362 7.80 1.65 13.92
N GLN A 363 6.88 2.58 14.16
CA GLN A 363 6.73 3.82 13.39
C GLN A 363 8.02 4.62 13.28
N GLU A 364 8.76 4.79 14.38
CA GLU A 364 10.00 5.57 14.40
C GLU A 364 11.14 4.90 13.61
N TYR A 365 11.09 3.57 13.45
CA TYR A 365 12.09 2.83 12.69
C TYR A 365 11.81 2.92 11.19
N PHE A 366 10.54 2.90 10.79
CA PHE A 366 10.12 3.08 9.39
C PHE A 366 10.21 4.55 8.94
N ARG A 367 9.84 5.47 9.84
CA ARG A 367 9.85 6.93 9.63
C ARG A 367 11.07 7.56 10.29
N GLY A 368 12.17 7.67 9.55
CA GLY A 368 13.34 8.41 10.05
C GLY A 368 12.97 9.85 10.46
N LYS A 369 13.64 10.38 11.51
CA LYS A 369 13.37 11.70 12.12
C LYS A 369 13.43 12.91 11.17
N ASN A 370 13.96 12.75 9.96
CA ASN A 370 14.23 13.84 9.01
C ASN A 370 13.14 14.05 7.94
N TYR A 371 11.98 13.40 8.07
CA TYR A 371 10.94 13.44 7.05
C TYR A 371 9.64 13.97 7.63
N GLU A 372 9.47 15.29 7.59
CA GLU A 372 8.19 15.93 7.85
C GLU A 372 7.24 15.69 6.67
N ALA A 373 5.94 15.49 6.98
CA ALA A 373 4.91 15.45 5.97
C ALA A 373 4.94 16.77 5.18
N ASP A 374 5.16 16.68 3.86
CA ASP A 374 4.98 17.85 3.00
C ASP A 374 3.56 17.86 2.41
N LYS A 375 3.11 19.03 1.94
CA LYS A 375 1.77 19.24 1.36
C LYS A 375 1.41 18.20 0.28
N TYR A 376 2.41 17.70 -0.43
CA TYR A 376 2.26 16.80 -1.56
C TYR A 376 2.66 15.36 -1.22
N ASN A 377 3.07 15.05 0.00
CA ASN A 377 3.41 13.71 0.44
C ASN A 377 3.11 13.58 1.94
N PRO A 378 1.82 13.50 2.31
CA PRO A 378 1.41 13.36 3.70
C PRO A 378 1.93 12.04 4.26
N VAL A 379 2.33 12.07 5.53
CA VAL A 379 2.78 10.88 6.25
C VAL A 379 1.54 10.04 6.61
N PHE A 380 1.43 8.84 6.04
CA PHE A 380 0.33 7.93 6.29
C PHE A 380 0.52 7.16 7.59
N ASP A 381 -0.54 7.12 8.42
CA ASP A 381 -0.54 6.37 9.67
C ASP A 381 -0.82 4.89 9.46
N GLU A 382 0.23 4.14 9.11
CA GLU A 382 0.17 2.67 9.05
C GLU A 382 0.00 2.07 10.45
N ASP A 383 -0.48 0.84 10.49
CA ASP A 383 -0.45 0.05 11.72
C ASP A 383 0.99 -0.43 11.96
N TYR A 384 1.65 0.23 12.90
CA TYR A 384 3.00 -0.09 13.34
C TYR A 384 3.01 -0.86 14.66
N GLU A 385 1.89 -1.47 15.07
CA GLU A 385 1.83 -2.32 16.26
C GLU A 385 2.31 -3.73 15.93
N TYR A 386 3.43 -4.12 16.53
CA TYR A 386 4.09 -5.40 16.33
C TYR A 386 4.31 -6.10 17.67
N ASP A 387 4.29 -7.42 17.64
CA ASP A 387 4.73 -8.26 18.74
C ASP A 387 6.18 -8.69 18.45
N ALA A 388 7.08 -8.42 19.40
CA ALA A 388 8.47 -8.87 19.38
C ALA A 388 8.62 -10.17 20.17
N HIS A 389 9.05 -11.23 19.49
CA HIS A 389 9.19 -12.58 20.04
C HIS A 389 10.65 -12.87 20.41
N ILE A 390 10.89 -13.15 21.69
CA ILE A 390 12.23 -13.36 22.25
C ILE A 390 12.21 -14.63 23.09
N ALA A 391 13.11 -15.57 22.84
CA ALA A 391 13.27 -16.72 23.73
C ALA A 391 14.26 -16.39 24.85
N LEU A 392 13.88 -16.74 26.07
CA LEU A 392 14.73 -16.77 27.26
C LEU A 392 15.15 -18.21 27.50
N LEU A 393 16.45 -18.44 27.55
CA LEU A 393 17.09 -19.75 27.64
C LEU A 393 18.06 -19.79 28.82
N PRO A 394 18.24 -20.96 29.48
CA PRO A 394 19.26 -21.11 30.50
C PRO A 394 20.65 -21.19 29.84
N THR A 395 21.63 -20.52 30.43
CA THR A 395 23.05 -20.72 30.16
C THR A 395 23.62 -21.83 31.03
N ASP A 396 24.82 -22.32 30.70
CA ASP A 396 25.56 -23.29 31.52
C ASP A 396 25.87 -22.75 32.94
N GLU A 397 25.87 -21.42 33.10
CA GLU A 397 26.06 -20.74 34.38
C GLU A 397 24.77 -20.55 35.19
N GLY A 398 23.63 -21.07 34.69
CA GLY A 398 22.32 -20.88 35.31
C GLY A 398 21.77 -19.46 35.18
N LYS A 399 22.28 -18.68 34.21
CA LYS A 399 21.78 -17.34 33.88
C LYS A 399 20.86 -17.37 32.67
N VAL A 400 20.20 -16.25 32.40
CA VAL A 400 19.34 -16.07 31.23
C VAL A 400 20.17 -15.65 30.02
N LYS A 401 19.91 -16.27 28.87
CA LYS A 401 20.28 -15.77 27.55
C LYS A 401 19.01 -15.45 26.78
N ALA A 402 18.91 -14.23 26.25
CA ALA A 402 17.84 -13.83 25.34
C ALA A 402 18.28 -14.05 23.88
N ILE A 403 17.39 -14.53 23.03
CA ILE A 403 17.63 -14.68 21.58
C ILE A 403 16.41 -14.26 20.75
N THR A 404 16.67 -13.51 19.68
CA THR A 404 15.67 -13.14 18.67
C THR A 404 15.77 -14.08 17.48
N SER A 405 14.66 -14.65 17.02
CA SER A 405 14.68 -15.59 15.89
C SER A 405 14.88 -14.87 14.56
N TRP A 406 15.98 -15.20 13.86
CA TRP A 406 16.23 -14.76 12.48
C TRP A 406 16.04 -15.89 11.46
N GLY A 407 15.72 -17.11 11.93
CA GLY A 407 15.38 -18.28 11.13
C GLY A 407 16.36 -18.53 9.97
N ALA A 408 15.83 -18.74 8.76
CA ALA A 408 16.67 -19.06 7.62
C ALA A 408 17.58 -17.92 7.15
N PHE A 409 17.38 -16.68 7.61
CA PHE A 409 18.36 -15.61 7.42
C PHE A 409 19.66 -15.98 8.14
N TYR A 410 19.57 -16.41 9.40
CA TYR A 410 20.70 -16.91 10.16
C TYR A 410 21.29 -18.15 9.50
N ASP A 411 20.47 -19.16 9.17
CA ASP A 411 20.99 -20.42 8.61
C ASP A 411 21.76 -20.15 7.31
N ARG A 412 21.29 -19.22 6.46
CA ARG A 412 22.01 -18.82 5.24
C ARG A 412 23.31 -18.10 5.54
N TYR A 413 23.32 -17.21 6.53
CA TYR A 413 24.54 -16.51 6.95
C TYR A 413 25.59 -17.47 7.50
N ALA A 414 25.18 -18.42 8.34
CA ALA A 414 26.06 -19.42 8.94
C ALA A 414 26.65 -20.42 7.91
N MET A 415 26.01 -20.54 6.73
CA MET A 415 26.50 -21.37 5.62
C MET A 415 27.51 -20.65 4.71
N LEU A 416 27.76 -19.35 4.90
CA LEU A 416 28.76 -18.64 4.11
C LEU A 416 30.16 -19.09 4.53
N ASP A 417 31.06 -19.23 3.55
CA ASP A 417 32.48 -19.35 3.84
C ASP A 417 33.08 -17.98 4.23
N GLU A 418 34.36 -17.97 4.62
CA GLU A 418 35.02 -16.73 5.03
C GLU A 418 35.04 -15.64 3.93
N GLU A 419 35.17 -16.04 2.66
CA GLU A 419 35.25 -15.10 1.55
C GLU A 419 33.88 -14.46 1.30
N ASP A 420 32.83 -15.28 1.29
CA ASP A 420 31.46 -14.82 1.11
C ASP A 420 30.95 -14.03 2.31
N HIS A 421 31.41 -14.33 3.54
CA HIS A 421 31.21 -13.47 4.70
C HIS A 421 31.78 -12.07 4.47
N ARG A 422 33.05 -11.97 4.06
CA ARG A 422 33.69 -10.66 3.80
C ARG A 422 32.97 -9.91 2.67
N LYS A 423 32.58 -10.60 1.60
CA LYS A 423 31.78 -10.01 0.52
C LYS A 423 30.44 -9.50 1.02
N PHE A 424 29.75 -10.25 1.88
CA PHE A 424 28.47 -9.83 2.42
C PHE A 424 28.60 -8.59 3.31
N LEU A 425 29.61 -8.53 4.18
CA LEU A 425 29.87 -7.34 5.01
C LEU A 425 30.22 -6.11 4.14
N LEU A 426 31.05 -6.28 3.11
CA LEU A 426 31.35 -5.23 2.14
C LEU A 426 30.09 -4.79 1.37
N ASP A 427 29.22 -5.72 1.02
CA ASP A 427 27.94 -5.44 0.39
C ASP A 427 27.03 -4.60 1.31
N LEU A 428 26.99 -4.90 2.62
CA LEU A 428 26.24 -4.09 3.58
C LEU A 428 26.79 -2.66 3.65
N GLU A 429 28.11 -2.49 3.69
CA GLU A 429 28.75 -1.18 3.71
C GLU A 429 28.48 -0.38 2.42
N THR A 430 28.80 -0.96 1.27
CA THR A 430 28.68 -0.31 -0.04
C THR A 430 27.23 -0.01 -0.40
N LYS A 431 26.28 -0.86 0.01
CA LYS A 431 24.84 -0.69 -0.25
C LYS A 431 24.11 0.05 0.87
N LYS A 432 24.82 0.58 1.87
CA LYS A 432 24.31 1.46 2.95
C LYS A 432 23.33 0.78 3.91
N TYR A 433 23.73 -0.35 4.47
CA TYR A 433 23.06 -1.07 5.57
C TYR A 433 23.87 -0.99 6.88
N PRO A 434 24.10 0.22 7.43
CA PRO A 434 25.00 0.40 8.57
C PRO A 434 24.50 -0.26 9.86
N ARG A 435 23.18 -0.38 10.08
CA ARG A 435 22.66 -0.94 11.34
C ARG A 435 22.89 -2.45 11.40
N LEU A 436 22.62 -3.18 10.32
CA LEU A 436 22.92 -4.61 10.27
C LEU A 436 24.42 -4.88 10.29
N LEU A 437 25.21 -4.11 9.52
CA LEU A 437 26.67 -4.24 9.54
C LEU A 437 27.23 -4.08 10.96
N ARG A 438 26.74 -3.07 11.67
CA ARG A 438 27.11 -2.78 13.06
C ARG A 438 26.81 -3.95 13.99
N LEU A 439 25.59 -4.51 13.93
CA LEU A 439 25.19 -5.67 14.74
C LEU A 439 26.08 -6.89 14.50
N LEU A 440 26.48 -7.14 13.25
CA LEU A 440 27.30 -8.30 12.89
C LEU A 440 28.78 -8.15 13.27
N THR A 441 29.28 -6.93 13.50
CA THR A 441 30.73 -6.65 13.62
C THR A 441 31.17 -6.14 14.99
N GLN A 442 30.31 -5.45 15.75
CA GLN A 442 30.73 -4.78 16.99
C GLN A 442 30.90 -5.72 18.21
N GLY A 443 30.59 -7.02 18.08
CA GLY A 443 30.82 -8.02 19.13
C GLY A 443 29.96 -7.89 20.40
N ARG A 444 29.15 -6.84 20.52
CA ARG A 444 28.24 -6.61 21.65
C ARG A 444 27.15 -7.67 21.78
N TYR A 445 26.72 -8.21 20.64
CA TYR A 445 25.73 -9.29 20.54
C TYR A 445 26.32 -10.41 19.69
N ARG A 446 25.89 -11.64 19.92
CA ARG A 446 26.33 -12.79 19.13
C ARG A 446 25.26 -13.13 18.10
N PHE A 447 25.67 -13.36 16.86
CA PHE A 447 24.79 -13.93 15.86
C PHE A 447 25.06 -15.43 15.80
N GLU A 448 24.29 -16.21 16.55
CA GLU A 448 24.57 -17.62 16.87
C GLU A 448 23.29 -18.48 16.87
N LYS A 449 23.47 -19.80 16.93
CA LYS A 449 22.37 -20.78 17.09
C LYS A 449 22.40 -21.37 18.48
N VAL A 450 21.34 -21.13 19.25
CA VAL A 450 21.19 -21.63 20.62
C VAL A 450 19.88 -22.38 20.73
N HIS A 451 19.90 -23.61 21.24
CA HIS A 451 18.70 -24.46 21.34
C HIS A 451 17.88 -24.53 20.04
N GLN A 452 18.57 -24.67 18.90
CA GLN A 452 18.00 -24.66 17.53
C GLN A 452 17.41 -23.33 17.03
N ILE A 453 17.41 -22.28 17.84
CA ILE A 453 16.99 -20.92 17.46
C ILE A 453 18.23 -20.17 16.96
N GLY A 454 18.22 -19.77 15.68
CA GLY A 454 19.30 -19.00 15.07
C GLY A 454 18.96 -17.51 15.03
N GLY A 455 19.84 -16.65 15.54
CA GLY A 455 19.69 -15.21 15.45
C GLY A 455 20.58 -14.42 16.40
N PHE A 456 20.19 -13.19 16.74
CA PHE A 456 20.97 -12.37 17.66
C PHE A 456 20.65 -12.72 19.11
N SER A 457 21.70 -12.94 19.91
CA SER A 457 21.60 -13.27 21.32
C SER A 457 22.35 -12.28 22.23
N LEU A 458 21.90 -12.24 23.49
CA LEU A 458 22.47 -11.46 24.57
C LEU A 458 22.50 -12.32 25.85
N ASP A 459 23.68 -12.47 26.44
CA ASP A 459 23.84 -13.04 27.78
C ASP A 459 23.42 -11.98 28.81
N MET A 460 22.54 -12.36 29.74
CA MET A 460 21.93 -11.46 30.70
C MET A 460 22.42 -11.79 32.11
N ASP A 461 22.67 -10.76 32.91
CA ASP A 461 23.02 -10.96 34.33
C ASP A 461 21.75 -11.14 35.18
N ILE A 462 21.01 -12.21 34.88
CA ILE A 462 19.73 -12.56 35.50
C ILE A 462 19.76 -14.07 35.75
N PRO A 463 19.43 -14.55 36.96
CA PRO A 463 19.32 -15.98 37.21
C PRO A 463 18.14 -16.59 36.43
N TYR A 464 18.33 -17.77 35.85
CA TYR A 464 17.24 -18.52 35.24
C TYR A 464 16.47 -19.25 36.36
N THR A 465 15.20 -18.88 36.58
CA THR A 465 14.42 -19.36 37.74
C THR A 465 13.04 -19.87 37.35
N GLU A 466 12.39 -20.60 38.26
CA GLU A 466 10.99 -21.02 38.12
C GLU A 466 10.00 -19.85 38.24
N ASP A 467 10.41 -18.71 38.84
CA ASP A 467 9.63 -17.48 38.84
C ASP A 467 9.79 -16.76 37.49
N ILE A 468 9.04 -17.28 36.52
CA ILE A 468 9.11 -16.86 35.13
C ILE A 468 8.65 -15.42 34.93
N GLN A 469 7.72 -14.93 35.77
CA GLN A 469 7.25 -13.55 35.68
C GLN A 469 8.31 -12.57 36.18
N GLU A 470 8.97 -12.87 37.30
CA GLU A 470 10.08 -12.07 37.81
C GLU A 470 11.28 -12.05 36.84
N MET A 471 11.65 -13.23 36.34
CA MET A 471 12.72 -13.39 35.34
C MET A 471 12.42 -12.58 34.08
N ALA A 472 11.19 -12.67 33.54
CA ALA A 472 10.76 -11.92 32.37
C ALA A 472 10.79 -10.40 32.62
N ARG A 473 10.34 -9.94 33.79
CA ARG A 473 10.36 -8.52 34.16
C ARG A 473 11.77 -7.94 34.14
N GLN A 474 12.72 -8.64 34.76
CA GLN A 474 14.14 -8.23 34.76
C GLN A 474 14.72 -8.28 33.33
N ALA A 475 14.32 -9.29 32.55
CA ALA A 475 14.78 -9.44 31.18
C ALA A 475 14.31 -8.28 30.30
N VAL A 476 13.03 -7.89 30.36
CA VAL A 476 12.49 -6.72 29.65
C VAL A 476 13.29 -5.46 29.98
N GLY A 477 13.59 -5.24 31.26
CA GLY A 477 14.41 -4.11 31.72
C GLY A 477 15.79 -4.06 31.05
N GLN A 478 16.52 -5.18 31.01
CA GLN A 478 17.84 -5.23 30.35
C GLN A 478 17.76 -5.18 28.82
N LEU A 479 16.71 -5.73 28.20
CA LEU A 479 16.51 -5.72 26.74
C LEU A 479 16.22 -4.31 26.21
N GLN A 480 15.48 -3.52 26.99
CA GLN A 480 15.11 -2.13 26.69
C GLN A 480 16.13 -1.10 27.18
N ALA A 481 16.97 -1.45 28.17
CA ALA A 481 17.95 -0.56 28.77
C ALA A 481 18.83 0.11 27.70
N SER A 482 18.80 1.44 27.67
CA SER A 482 19.69 2.28 26.87
C SER A 482 20.71 2.94 27.79
N GLY A 483 22.00 2.75 27.47
CA GLY A 483 23.10 3.51 28.06
C GLY A 483 23.49 4.63 27.09
N ASP A 484 24.77 4.77 26.81
CA ASP A 484 25.27 5.65 25.72
C ASP A 484 24.81 5.19 24.32
N GLU A 485 24.35 3.93 24.22
CA GLU A 485 23.87 3.32 22.98
C GLU A 485 22.48 2.69 23.17
N PRO A 486 21.65 2.61 22.11
CA PRO A 486 20.34 1.97 22.18
C PRO A 486 20.40 0.53 22.70
N GLY A 487 19.35 0.08 23.40
CA GLY A 487 19.24 -1.29 23.92
C GLY A 487 19.16 -2.36 22.83
N PHE A 488 19.27 -3.63 23.25
CA PHE A 488 19.27 -4.79 22.34
C PHE A 488 18.04 -4.82 21.44
N LEU A 489 16.85 -4.66 22.03
CA LEU A 489 15.58 -4.67 21.29
C LEU A 489 15.54 -3.57 20.22
N SER A 490 16.01 -2.36 20.57
CA SER A 490 16.02 -1.24 19.63
C SER A 490 17.01 -1.46 18.49
N GLN A 491 18.20 -2.02 18.75
CA GLN A 491 19.20 -2.22 17.70
C GLN A 491 18.80 -3.33 16.72
N THR A 492 18.34 -4.47 17.23
CA THR A 492 17.87 -5.60 16.39
C THR A 492 16.66 -5.21 15.57
N THR A 493 15.71 -4.47 16.15
CA THR A 493 14.54 -3.93 15.44
C THR A 493 14.96 -2.96 14.34
N ALA A 494 15.87 -2.03 14.65
CA ALA A 494 16.36 -1.03 13.70
C ALA A 494 17.05 -1.67 12.48
N ALA A 495 17.80 -2.75 12.68
CA ALA A 495 18.47 -3.50 11.62
C ALA A 495 17.49 -4.34 10.78
N ALA A 496 16.48 -4.95 11.43
CA ALA A 496 15.44 -5.70 10.71
C ALA A 496 14.65 -4.77 9.78
N VAL A 497 14.22 -3.60 10.27
CA VAL A 497 13.51 -2.60 9.46
C VAL A 497 14.40 -2.04 8.34
N GLU A 498 15.68 -1.79 8.61
CA GLU A 498 16.65 -1.35 7.58
C GLU A 498 16.77 -2.37 6.44
N MET A 499 16.91 -3.66 6.76
CA MET A 499 16.96 -4.70 5.74
C MET A 499 15.65 -4.83 4.97
N TRP A 500 14.52 -4.68 5.64
CA TRP A 500 13.21 -4.76 5.01
C TRP A 500 13.00 -3.62 4.01
N GLN A 501 13.40 -2.40 4.39
CA GLN A 501 13.28 -1.20 3.56
C GLN A 501 14.31 -1.16 2.41
N GLY A 502 15.35 -2.01 2.43
CA GLY A 502 16.41 -1.97 1.43
C GLY A 502 16.08 -2.67 0.10
N ALA A 503 16.42 -2.05 -1.03
CA ALA A 503 16.07 -2.59 -2.36
C ALA A 503 17.23 -3.25 -3.14
N ARG A 504 18.41 -3.40 -2.52
CA ARG A 504 19.65 -3.85 -3.20
C ARG A 504 20.07 -5.29 -2.85
N LEU A 505 19.68 -5.81 -1.68
CA LEU A 505 19.99 -7.18 -1.23
C LEU A 505 18.74 -8.07 -1.24
N LEU A 506 18.22 -8.35 -2.44
CA LEU A 506 16.89 -8.95 -2.63
C LEU A 506 16.71 -10.32 -1.96
N MET A 507 17.69 -11.23 -2.09
CA MET A 507 17.62 -12.56 -1.48
C MET A 507 17.54 -12.46 0.06
N TRP A 508 18.41 -11.64 0.66
CA TRP A 508 18.44 -11.41 2.11
C TRP A 508 17.16 -10.75 2.59
N ARG A 509 16.62 -9.78 1.84
CA ARG A 509 15.31 -9.19 2.12
C ARG A 509 14.18 -10.22 2.08
N GLN A 510 14.18 -11.15 1.11
CA GLN A 510 13.17 -12.20 1.04
C GLN A 510 13.22 -13.16 2.24
N LEU A 511 14.43 -13.53 2.68
CA LEU A 511 14.59 -14.32 3.90
C LEU A 511 14.07 -13.54 5.12
N LEU A 512 14.42 -12.25 5.20
CA LEU A 512 13.96 -11.37 6.28
C LEU A 512 12.43 -11.24 6.33
N GLN A 513 11.78 -11.04 5.18
CA GLN A 513 10.32 -10.92 5.02
C GLN A 513 9.55 -12.19 5.42
N ARG A 514 10.20 -13.35 5.48
CA ARG A 514 9.58 -14.61 5.89
C ARG A 514 9.90 -14.99 7.33
N TYR A 515 11.13 -14.74 7.78
CA TYR A 515 11.66 -15.33 9.01
C TYR A 515 11.98 -14.34 10.12
N VAL A 516 11.92 -13.03 9.86
CA VAL A 516 12.33 -12.01 10.83
C VAL A 516 11.27 -10.92 11.02
N LEU A 517 10.86 -10.25 9.95
CA LEU A 517 9.90 -9.13 10.00
C LEU A 517 8.73 -9.38 9.04
N LEU A 518 7.63 -9.87 9.60
CA LEU A 518 6.39 -10.18 8.87
C LEU A 518 5.52 -8.94 8.62
N HIS A 519 6.14 -7.82 8.30
CA HIS A 519 5.45 -6.54 8.13
C HIS A 519 4.62 -6.52 6.85
N LYS A 520 3.29 -6.59 6.94
CA LYS A 520 2.41 -6.12 5.85
C LYS A 520 2.16 -4.66 6.15
N VAL A 521 2.57 -3.78 5.26
CA VAL A 521 1.72 -2.63 5.04
C VAL A 521 0.45 -3.26 4.47
N PRO A 522 -0.72 -3.23 5.14
CA PRO A 522 -1.92 -3.11 4.35
C PRO A 522 -1.69 -1.83 3.56
N VAL A 523 -1.12 -1.96 2.37
CA VAL A 523 -1.65 -1.18 1.29
C VAL A 523 -3.05 -1.80 1.15
N ALA A 524 -3.96 -1.32 1.99
CA ALA A 524 -5.04 -0.64 1.36
C ALA A 524 -4.32 0.45 0.56
N ASP A 525 -3.77 0.13 -0.65
CA ASP A 525 -3.18 0.98 -1.74
C ASP A 525 -3.18 2.52 -1.46
N LEU A 526 -3.64 3.34 -2.39
CA LEU A 526 -4.62 4.35 -2.04
C LEU A 526 -5.94 3.81 -2.62
N PRO A 527 -6.57 2.79 -2.03
CA PRO A 527 -7.93 2.45 -2.26
C PRO A 527 -8.66 3.29 -1.24
N SER A 528 -9.91 3.41 -1.54
CA SER A 528 -10.87 3.81 -0.57
C SER A 528 -10.67 2.97 0.72
N VAL A 529 -10.28 3.57 1.85
CA VAL A 529 -10.39 3.02 3.23
C VAL A 529 -11.84 2.59 3.48
N ILE A 530 -12.72 3.19 2.68
CA ILE A 530 -14.12 2.89 2.56
C ILE A 530 -14.35 1.81 1.50
N VAL A 531 -14.78 0.62 1.90
CA VAL A 531 -15.32 -0.34 0.92
C VAL A 531 -16.71 0.15 0.52
N SER A 532 -16.94 0.49 -0.75
CA SER A 532 -18.24 0.98 -1.21
C SER A 532 -19.33 -0.07 -0.98
N ASP A 533 -20.52 0.37 -0.55
CA ASP A 533 -21.66 -0.51 -0.32
C ASP A 533 -22.33 -0.84 -1.65
N THR A 534 -21.90 -1.93 -2.29
CA THR A 534 -22.40 -2.33 -3.61
C THR A 534 -23.91 -2.56 -3.63
N GLY A 535 -24.49 -3.01 -2.51
CA GLY A 535 -25.94 -3.23 -2.42
C GLY A 535 -26.73 -1.92 -2.35
N LEU A 536 -26.15 -0.88 -1.73
CA LEU A 536 -26.71 0.47 -1.73
C LEU A 536 -26.47 1.17 -3.08
N GLU A 537 -25.29 1.04 -3.66
CA GLU A 537 -24.92 1.59 -4.98
C GLU A 537 -25.89 1.11 -6.08
N GLU A 538 -26.33 -0.16 -6.04
CA GLU A 538 -27.32 -0.70 -6.99
C GLU A 538 -28.66 0.05 -6.94
N LYS A 539 -29.03 0.62 -5.79
CA LYS A 539 -30.27 1.40 -5.61
C LYS A 539 -30.22 2.79 -6.21
N PHE A 540 -29.02 3.27 -6.55
CA PHE A 540 -28.84 4.54 -7.26
C PHE A 540 -28.86 4.39 -8.79
N ARG A 541 -29.04 3.17 -9.32
CA ARG A 541 -29.21 2.98 -10.77
C ARG A 541 -30.51 3.62 -11.26
N LEU A 542 -30.40 4.41 -12.32
CA LEU A 542 -31.57 5.03 -12.97
C LEU A 542 -32.50 3.95 -13.53
N GLN A 543 -33.78 4.01 -13.14
CA GLN A 543 -34.85 3.24 -13.77
C GLN A 543 -35.66 4.20 -14.64
N GLU A 544 -35.80 3.89 -15.93
CA GLU A 544 -36.46 4.77 -16.91
C GLU A 544 -35.86 6.19 -16.97
N GLY A 545 -34.55 6.32 -16.74
CA GLY A 545 -33.83 7.59 -16.77
C GLY A 545 -34.05 8.49 -15.54
N LYS A 546 -34.71 8.00 -14.50
CA LYS A 546 -34.93 8.73 -13.24
C LYS A 546 -34.43 7.95 -12.03
N LEU A 547 -33.97 8.69 -11.02
CA LEU A 547 -33.59 8.13 -9.73
C LEU A 547 -34.84 7.77 -8.94
N GLN A 548 -34.93 6.52 -8.48
CA GLN A 548 -36.06 6.05 -7.68
C GLN A 548 -35.84 6.39 -6.20
N ILE A 549 -36.14 7.64 -5.83
CA ILE A 549 -35.80 8.18 -4.51
C ILE A 549 -36.40 7.38 -3.35
N GLY A 550 -37.58 6.78 -3.54
CA GLY A 550 -38.21 5.91 -2.54
C GLY A 550 -37.40 4.64 -2.23
N GLU A 551 -36.80 4.02 -3.26
CA GLU A 551 -35.92 2.85 -3.06
C GLU A 551 -34.61 3.24 -2.37
N VAL A 552 -34.05 4.39 -2.74
CA VAL A 552 -32.84 4.95 -2.11
C VAL A 552 -33.11 5.26 -0.64
N ALA A 553 -34.22 5.91 -0.32
CA ALA A 553 -34.61 6.24 1.05
C ALA A 553 -34.79 4.99 1.92
N GLN A 554 -35.48 3.97 1.39
CA GLN A 554 -35.66 2.70 2.09
C GLN A 554 -34.32 1.99 2.36
N ALA A 555 -33.43 1.94 1.36
CA ALA A 555 -32.12 1.31 1.51
C ALA A 555 -31.22 2.05 2.51
N LEU A 556 -31.26 3.38 2.54
CA LEU A 556 -30.55 4.19 3.53
C LEU A 556 -31.08 3.95 4.95
N LEU A 557 -32.40 3.83 5.10
CA LEU A 557 -33.02 3.51 6.39
C LEU A 557 -32.58 2.12 6.90
N GLU A 558 -32.55 1.11 6.02
CA GLU A 558 -32.05 -0.23 6.37
C GLU A 558 -30.59 -0.20 6.82
N ARG A 559 -29.73 0.59 6.16
CA ARG A 559 -28.33 0.75 6.56
C ARG A 559 -28.18 1.49 7.88
N GLN A 560 -28.97 2.54 8.11
CA GLN A 560 -29.03 3.23 9.40
C GLN A 560 -29.41 2.27 10.53
N GLN A 561 -30.43 1.43 10.33
CA GLN A 561 -30.84 0.42 11.32
C GLN A 561 -29.74 -0.61 11.60
N GLN A 562 -29.05 -1.09 10.55
CA GLN A 562 -27.92 -2.01 10.70
C GLN A 562 -26.76 -1.38 11.50
N ILE A 563 -26.38 -0.14 11.18
CA ILE A 563 -25.32 0.58 11.90
C ILE A 563 -25.71 0.76 13.37
N THR A 564 -26.97 1.12 13.64
CA THR A 564 -27.49 1.28 15.01
C THR A 564 -27.44 -0.03 15.79
N ALA A 565 -27.83 -1.14 15.17
CA ALA A 565 -27.75 -2.46 15.79
C ALA A 565 -26.30 -2.87 16.14
N TYR A 566 -25.32 -2.53 15.28
CA TYR A 566 -23.90 -2.73 15.61
C TYR A 566 -23.45 -1.86 16.80
N LEU A 567 -23.91 -0.62 16.86
CA LEU A 567 -23.63 0.29 17.97
C LEU A 567 -24.27 -0.14 19.29
N GLU A 568 -25.43 -0.78 19.26
CA GLU A 568 -26.09 -1.35 20.45
C GLU A 568 -25.36 -2.58 20.97
N LYS A 569 -24.78 -3.40 20.07
CA LYS A 569 -23.98 -4.60 20.40
C LYS A 569 -22.54 -4.29 20.79
N GLY A 570 -22.13 -3.02 20.84
CA GLY A 570 -20.75 -2.63 21.12
C GLY A 570 -19.75 -2.95 20.00
N GLN A 571 -20.22 -3.30 18.79
CA GLN A 571 -19.38 -3.66 17.65
C GLN A 571 -18.96 -2.40 16.86
N LEU A 572 -18.13 -1.57 17.52
CA LEU A 572 -17.79 -0.21 17.06
C LEU A 572 -17.05 -0.17 15.72
N GLN A 573 -16.15 -1.13 15.45
CA GLN A 573 -15.40 -1.20 14.20
C GLN A 573 -16.32 -1.47 13.01
N GLN A 574 -17.29 -2.37 13.17
CA GLN A 574 -18.26 -2.77 12.16
C GLN A 574 -19.26 -1.65 11.89
N ALA A 575 -19.68 -0.93 12.94
CA ALA A 575 -20.46 0.30 12.80
C ALA A 575 -19.70 1.35 11.98
N ALA A 576 -18.42 1.59 12.27
CA ALA A 576 -17.58 2.55 11.54
C ALA A 576 -17.38 2.17 10.07
N ILE A 577 -17.09 0.89 9.78
CA ILE A 577 -16.95 0.38 8.40
C ILE A 577 -18.23 0.60 7.60
N ARG A 578 -19.39 0.20 8.15
CA ARG A 578 -20.69 0.32 7.46
C ARG A 578 -21.13 1.77 7.31
N PHE A 579 -20.86 2.60 8.31
CA PHE A 579 -21.13 4.04 8.24
C PHE A 579 -20.35 4.72 7.11
N LEU A 580 -19.03 4.49 7.04
CA LEU A 580 -18.21 5.06 5.99
C LEU A 580 -18.65 4.54 4.61
N ALA A 581 -18.92 3.24 4.47
CA ALA A 581 -19.39 2.61 3.23
C ALA A 581 -20.67 3.28 2.70
N MET A 582 -21.68 3.42 3.56
CA MET A 582 -22.92 4.12 3.24
C MET A 582 -22.66 5.57 2.82
N THR A 583 -21.82 6.28 3.57
CA THR A 583 -21.54 7.70 3.33
C THR A 583 -20.81 7.93 2.01
N LYS A 584 -19.90 7.02 1.61
CA LYS A 584 -19.20 7.10 0.32
C LYS A 584 -20.16 7.02 -0.85
N VAL A 585 -21.10 6.07 -0.84
CA VAL A 585 -22.13 5.93 -1.88
C VAL A 585 -22.94 7.22 -1.98
N ILE A 586 -23.44 7.74 -0.85
CA ILE A 586 -24.24 8.97 -0.86
C ILE A 586 -23.41 10.16 -1.38
N SER A 587 -22.14 10.30 -0.99
CA SER A 587 -21.26 11.36 -1.47
C SER A 587 -20.99 11.29 -2.97
N VAL A 588 -20.76 10.09 -3.51
CA VAL A 588 -20.56 9.90 -4.96
C VAL A 588 -21.80 10.33 -5.74
N HIS A 589 -22.98 9.83 -5.35
CA HIS A 589 -24.24 10.11 -6.03
C HIS A 589 -24.79 11.51 -5.74
N PHE A 590 -24.29 12.19 -4.70
CA PHE A 590 -24.67 13.57 -4.40
C PHE A 590 -24.44 14.50 -5.58
N ALA A 591 -23.23 14.46 -6.14
CA ALA A 591 -22.86 15.25 -7.31
C ALA A 591 -23.19 14.51 -8.62
N LYS A 592 -22.89 13.20 -8.70
CA LYS A 592 -22.99 12.43 -9.94
C LYS A 592 -24.42 12.26 -10.46
N ASP A 593 -25.37 12.00 -9.57
CA ASP A 593 -26.78 11.73 -9.90
C ASP A 593 -27.71 12.83 -9.37
N GLU A 594 -27.13 13.99 -9.07
CA GLU A 594 -27.82 15.19 -8.61
C GLU A 594 -28.76 14.95 -7.42
N LEU A 595 -28.36 14.08 -6.47
CA LEU A 595 -29.16 13.77 -5.28
C LEU A 595 -29.57 15.03 -4.50
N TYR A 596 -28.79 16.11 -4.60
CA TYR A 596 -29.10 17.41 -3.99
C TYR A 596 -30.45 17.99 -4.43
N ASN A 597 -30.95 17.64 -5.64
CA ASN A 597 -32.26 18.06 -6.14
C ASN A 597 -33.43 17.32 -5.46
N TYR A 598 -33.15 16.27 -4.70
CA TYR A 598 -34.15 15.42 -4.05
C TYR A 598 -34.18 15.58 -2.52
N ILE A 599 -33.39 16.50 -1.96
CA ILE A 599 -33.43 16.80 -0.53
C ILE A 599 -34.78 17.41 -0.18
N THR A 600 -35.45 16.81 0.80
CA THR A 600 -36.70 17.29 1.38
C THR A 600 -36.63 17.16 2.90
N ASP A 601 -37.61 17.73 3.62
CA ASP A 601 -37.69 17.58 5.08
C ASP A 601 -37.78 16.10 5.51
N ASP A 602 -38.42 15.26 4.68
CA ASP A 602 -38.60 13.81 4.93
C ASP A 602 -37.44 12.95 4.39
N PHE A 603 -36.56 13.53 3.56
CA PHE A 603 -35.40 12.85 2.99
C PHE A 603 -34.17 13.76 3.04
N ASN A 604 -33.47 13.72 4.18
CA ASN A 604 -32.23 14.46 4.39
C ASN A 604 -31.11 13.54 4.89
N PRO A 605 -30.34 12.91 3.98
CA PRO A 605 -29.24 12.03 4.35
C PRO A 605 -28.11 12.74 5.12
N ASN A 606 -27.97 14.06 5.02
CA ASN A 606 -26.95 14.82 5.75
C ASN A 606 -27.15 14.71 7.27
N ASP A 607 -28.39 14.86 7.72
CA ASP A 607 -28.72 14.88 9.14
C ASP A 607 -28.56 13.48 9.73
N THR A 608 -28.98 12.47 8.99
CA THR A 608 -28.76 11.05 9.32
C THR A 608 -27.27 10.73 9.45
N CYS A 609 -26.45 11.11 8.47
CA CYS A 609 -25.00 10.90 8.52
C CYS A 609 -24.36 11.62 9.72
N THR A 610 -24.78 12.85 10.00
CA THR A 610 -24.22 13.64 11.10
C THR A 610 -24.59 13.06 12.47
N SER A 611 -25.85 12.65 12.65
CA SER A 611 -26.32 12.00 13.87
C SER A 611 -25.62 10.67 14.15
N LEU A 612 -25.50 9.82 13.13
CA LEU A 612 -24.78 8.54 13.23
C LEU A 612 -23.31 8.77 13.55
N PHE A 613 -22.67 9.74 12.88
CA PHE A 613 -21.28 10.09 13.14
C PHE A 613 -21.06 10.52 14.60
N ASP A 614 -21.90 11.42 15.11
CA ASP A 614 -21.78 11.89 16.49
C ASP A 614 -21.98 10.75 17.49
N THR A 615 -22.94 9.85 17.22
CA THR A 615 -23.18 8.66 18.05
C THR A 615 -21.99 7.71 18.03
N ILE A 616 -21.40 7.46 16.85
CA ILE A 616 -20.20 6.64 16.71
C ILE A 616 -19.09 7.30 17.53
N VAL A 617 -18.72 8.55 17.26
CA VAL A 617 -17.62 9.26 17.93
C VAL A 617 -17.80 9.31 19.45
N GLN A 618 -19.02 9.48 19.95
CA GLN A 618 -19.32 9.44 21.39
C GLN A 618 -19.05 8.05 21.98
N LYS A 619 -19.54 6.99 21.32
CA LYS A 619 -19.36 5.61 21.79
C LYS A 619 -17.92 5.09 21.61
N THR A 620 -17.16 5.64 20.67
CA THR A 620 -15.77 5.23 20.42
C THR A 620 -14.83 5.60 21.55
N GLY A 621 -15.12 6.66 22.34
CA GLY A 621 -14.34 7.01 23.53
C GLY A 621 -12.82 7.05 23.27
N LYS A 622 -12.05 6.19 23.96
CA LYS A 622 -10.59 6.03 23.84
C LYS A 622 -10.14 4.95 22.84
N HIS A 623 -11.05 4.32 22.08
CA HIS A 623 -10.69 3.25 21.13
C HIS A 623 -9.95 3.81 19.90
N ARG A 624 -8.63 3.98 20.03
CA ARG A 624 -7.75 4.66 19.05
C ARG A 624 -7.87 4.10 17.64
N ASN A 625 -8.00 2.79 17.49
CA ASN A 625 -8.05 2.12 16.18
C ASN A 625 -9.30 2.51 15.37
N VAL A 626 -10.46 2.58 16.03
CA VAL A 626 -11.73 2.97 15.39
C VAL A 626 -11.75 4.48 15.08
N VAL A 627 -11.21 5.32 15.98
CA VAL A 627 -11.09 6.78 15.75
C VAL A 627 -10.15 7.08 14.58
N ASN A 628 -9.01 6.38 14.51
CA ASN A 628 -8.05 6.53 13.40
C ASN A 628 -8.67 6.06 12.07
N TYR A 629 -9.40 4.94 12.08
CA TYR A 629 -10.13 4.44 10.91
C TYR A 629 -11.19 5.44 10.41
N LEU A 630 -11.97 6.03 11.32
CA LEU A 630 -12.95 7.09 10.98
C LEU A 630 -12.29 8.32 10.39
N TYR A 631 -11.20 8.81 11.01
CA TYR A 631 -10.47 9.98 10.51
C TYR A 631 -9.94 9.75 9.08
N LYS A 632 -9.36 8.57 8.82
CA LYS A 632 -8.87 8.20 7.49
C LYS A 632 -10.01 8.20 6.46
N GLY A 633 -11.15 7.61 6.78
CA GLY A 633 -12.33 7.63 5.92
C GLY A 633 -12.89 9.05 5.69
N MET A 634 -12.86 9.92 6.70
CA MET A 634 -13.26 11.32 6.56
C MET A 634 -12.35 12.09 5.59
N VAL A 635 -11.03 11.95 5.73
CA VAL A 635 -10.05 12.60 4.84
C VAL A 635 -10.25 12.13 3.40
N GLU A 636 -10.58 10.87 3.20
CA GLU A 636 -10.86 10.33 1.89
C GLU A 636 -12.18 10.85 1.29
N LEU A 637 -13.28 10.90 2.07
CA LEU A 637 -14.55 11.49 1.62
C LEU A 637 -14.41 12.98 1.27
N GLN A 638 -13.46 13.68 1.89
CA GLN A 638 -13.15 15.07 1.55
C GLN A 638 -12.49 15.23 0.16
N GLN A 639 -12.08 14.14 -0.49
CA GLN A 639 -11.56 14.16 -1.86
C GLN A 639 -12.67 14.04 -2.91
N GLU A 640 -13.89 13.71 -2.51
CA GLU A 640 -15.04 13.58 -3.41
C GLU A 640 -15.54 14.94 -3.94
N ASP A 641 -16.17 14.91 -5.11
CA ASP A 641 -16.79 16.09 -5.73
C ASP A 641 -17.85 16.72 -4.81
N ALA A 642 -18.60 15.90 -4.08
CA ALA A 642 -19.59 16.37 -3.12
C ALA A 642 -18.99 17.26 -2.02
N TRP A 643 -17.82 16.92 -1.50
CA TRP A 643 -17.14 17.77 -0.52
C TRP A 643 -16.47 18.97 -1.19
N THR A 644 -15.83 18.74 -2.34
CA THR A 644 -15.10 19.77 -3.08
C THR A 644 -16.01 20.93 -3.45
N TYR A 645 -17.18 20.64 -4.03
CA TYR A 645 -18.11 21.63 -4.54
C TYR A 645 -19.23 22.00 -3.55
N PHE A 646 -19.73 21.06 -2.74
CA PHE A 646 -20.93 21.28 -1.91
C PHE A 646 -20.67 21.23 -0.40
N LYS A 647 -19.44 20.92 0.03
CA LYS A 647 -19.10 20.69 1.46
C LYS A 647 -20.02 19.67 2.12
N TYR A 648 -20.41 18.65 1.35
CA TYR A 648 -21.26 17.54 1.75
C TYR A 648 -20.43 16.26 1.94
N PRO A 649 -20.77 15.40 2.93
CA PRO A 649 -21.72 15.61 4.02
C PRO A 649 -21.12 16.51 5.12
N SER A 650 -21.97 17.22 5.86
CA SER A 650 -21.52 18.28 6.78
C SER A 650 -20.67 17.82 7.97
N PHE A 651 -20.81 16.56 8.41
CA PHE A 651 -20.01 16.01 9.51
C PHE A 651 -18.50 16.01 9.20
N LEU A 652 -18.09 16.03 7.92
CA LEU A 652 -16.70 16.13 7.51
C LEU A 652 -16.03 17.44 7.98
N LYS A 653 -16.80 18.47 8.33
CA LYS A 653 -16.28 19.70 8.98
C LYS A 653 -15.60 19.40 10.32
N LYS A 654 -15.99 18.31 11.00
CA LYS A 654 -15.46 17.88 12.30
C LYS A 654 -14.14 17.10 12.21
N ALA A 655 -13.58 16.90 11.01
CA ALA A 655 -12.35 16.11 10.81
C ALA A 655 -11.17 16.62 11.66
N LYS A 656 -11.04 17.95 11.80
CA LYS A 656 -9.99 18.58 12.61
C LYS A 656 -10.13 18.25 14.10
N ASP A 657 -11.36 18.17 14.60
CA ASP A 657 -11.62 17.84 16.00
C ASP A 657 -11.34 16.37 16.29
N VAL A 658 -11.65 15.49 15.34
CA VAL A 658 -11.28 14.07 15.40
C VAL A 658 -9.76 13.90 15.36
N TYR A 659 -9.06 14.62 14.48
CA TYR A 659 -7.59 14.61 14.43
C TYR A 659 -6.96 15.07 15.75
N ASN A 660 -7.49 16.14 16.35
CA ASN A 660 -7.01 16.62 17.63
C ASN A 660 -7.19 15.57 18.74
N LYS A 661 -8.31 14.84 18.77
CA LYS A 661 -8.54 13.72 19.70
C LYS A 661 -7.53 12.58 19.54
N ILE A 662 -7.06 12.31 18.31
CA ILE A 662 -6.00 11.32 18.05
C ILE A 662 -4.66 11.78 18.63
N ARG A 663 -4.41 13.10 18.71
CA ARG A 663 -3.13 13.69 19.11
C ARG A 663 -2.99 13.94 20.61
N THR A 664 -4.10 14.12 21.32
CA THR A 664 -4.15 14.38 22.78
C THR A 664 -4.18 13.12 23.64
N HIS A 665 -4.18 11.94 23.01
CA HIS A 665 -4.12 10.61 23.63
C HIS A 665 -3.10 9.76 22.89
#